data_AF-A0A397J781-F1
#
_entry.id   AF-A0A397J781-F1
#
_cell.length_a   1.000
_cell.length_b   1.000
_cell.length_c   1.000
_cell.angle_alpha   90.00
_cell.angle_beta   90.00
_cell.angle_gamma   90.00
#
_symmetry.space_group_name_H-M   'P 1'
#
loop_
_entity.id
_entity.type
_entity.pdbx_description
1 polymer ?
#
loop_
_entity_poly.entity_id
_entity_poly.type
_entity_poly.pdbx_seq_one_letter_code
_entity_poly.pdbx_strand_id
1 'polypeptide(L)'
;MSDKKVSFENALKNIYIKKFDYNKFENFERIASGSFGTVYRANSKNLGIHVALKSLHENDNELFYKKFVKELTNILAVNYHDNIIKFYGISIDPSTETYYLVLQYAKDGNLRTYLRNNFNTLDWKIKIQMAKDITNGLDCIHEENIVHGNLHSKNILVHEGRLLITDLGLSQPLDANSNSFKGSMVAYADPEYLRSQMKKKRNKPSDIYSLGVLFWELSSGRPPFNNFTSLEILKKVISGEREKPINGTPKDYINIYSNAWIDDPNRRSTIKNIFDSLENIQLENVYNIPSENIQLKNDENISISKDTVSSASSDQTSSVNSSEWKREGFFIDETPNISQDDASISNSESVRNALGVLGVVGDAVQPYLPLFSIVTTIITEINNIYANAKYNKNICNSLMDRVNAAEFSIKNLERRKNENEKNFRDEGYFIAFHRFIEVMKNTKQFIANVSTLSGFQKYFHAKSVKDKFESLINEFESAMSDLHFTTNLHNEEQKRIDHESLNSDLQEMAKFLNTIGENVIDTDQQVNTTLTEIGILKNQMVSPKSNTAPITANEIDPKDLKDPQVGRPDDRRGTTIVRKILNGENVACKIKIIDAEQGNIKARAHLAILGKLKESKNILKFYGLSKVEDQDVMVFEWADYGSLQEVYLKYDIGWRSKIQTALDICRGLVFLQTCDILHHDIRCANIMMTKQLVPKLSNFKYARHNSQATTDIKEITNILRWMAPEKMKDPKNVRYTFKCEIFSFGMLLWELLFQKIPYENKDMNQIKDHVLKGCRETIIMNFSSQENRKIQNKFFKIIISAWQQDINIRASLFDIFLKLQKLAANYPIDTSPTLNPLGSLYLSQMKEPIPIEKSVDELPDPNQRQNIDRVELTESNTKESAINHDTTKFELNIVVVEASIIPFVPLFRAINLVISEFTAVYENIQYNKKIYKSLMDRVLFAKAVVNTLKKRQTEHVKYFRNQEYYKSFIHFIEIIKRIKKFVVDVSSLDGYQEPIHSGSDKDSFDSLVKDFDAVITELHFNDE
;
A
#
# COMPACT_ATOMS: atom_id res chain seq x y z
N MET A 1 -10.02 -7.29 -33.36
CA MET A 1 -10.34 -7.30 -31.91
C MET A 1 -10.08 -5.92 -31.36
N SER A 2 -10.93 -5.38 -30.48
CA SER A 2 -10.66 -4.08 -29.85
C SER A 2 -9.44 -4.16 -28.93
N ASP A 3 -8.62 -3.10 -28.87
CA ASP A 3 -7.41 -3.02 -28.01
C ASP A 3 -7.72 -3.36 -26.53
N LYS A 4 -8.95 -3.08 -26.09
CA LYS A 4 -9.43 -3.39 -24.73
C LYS A 4 -9.69 -4.89 -24.49
N LYS A 5 -10.17 -5.66 -25.50
CA LYS A 5 -10.30 -7.13 -25.40
C LYS A 5 -8.93 -7.79 -25.28
N VAL A 6 -7.95 -7.31 -26.05
CA VAL A 6 -6.55 -7.77 -25.96
C VAL A 6 -5.94 -7.43 -24.61
N SER A 7 -6.18 -6.21 -24.10
CA SER A 7 -5.74 -5.79 -22.76
C SER A 7 -6.35 -6.65 -21.65
N PHE A 8 -7.66 -6.95 -21.74
CA PHE A 8 -8.37 -7.83 -20.80
C PHE A 8 -7.87 -9.28 -20.86
N GLU A 9 -7.73 -9.86 -22.05
CA GLU A 9 -7.18 -11.21 -22.21
C GLU A 9 -5.72 -11.30 -21.72
N ASN A 10 -4.93 -10.24 -21.89
CA ASN A 10 -3.59 -10.16 -21.32
C ASN A 10 -3.61 -10.02 -19.79
N ALA A 11 -4.54 -9.27 -19.22
CA ALA A 11 -4.74 -9.20 -17.77
C ALA A 11 -5.14 -10.57 -17.19
N LEU A 12 -6.03 -11.30 -17.87
CA LEU A 12 -6.39 -12.68 -17.53
C LEU A 12 -5.22 -13.66 -17.69
N LYS A 13 -4.30 -13.44 -18.64
CA LYS A 13 -3.06 -14.25 -18.74
C LYS A 13 -2.10 -13.96 -17.58
N ASN A 14 -2.11 -12.74 -17.05
CA ASN A 14 -1.27 -12.33 -15.92
C ASN A 14 -1.81 -12.84 -14.57
N ILE A 15 -3.10 -13.15 -14.48
CA ILE A 15 -3.76 -13.75 -13.31
C ILE A 15 -4.00 -15.22 -13.63
N TYR A 16 -3.18 -16.14 -13.13
CA TYR A 16 -3.25 -17.58 -13.44
C TYR A 16 -4.62 -18.21 -13.09
N ILE A 17 -5.57 -18.12 -14.01
CA ILE A 17 -6.94 -18.62 -13.86
C ILE A 17 -7.13 -19.84 -14.76
N LYS A 18 -7.67 -20.92 -14.19
CA LYS A 18 -8.00 -22.12 -14.96
C LYS A 18 -9.05 -21.79 -16.02
N LYS A 19 -8.74 -22.05 -17.29
CA LYS A 19 -9.69 -21.95 -18.39
C LYS A 19 -10.31 -23.33 -18.66
N PHE A 20 -11.63 -23.39 -18.70
CA PHE A 20 -12.39 -24.56 -19.10
C PHE A 20 -12.79 -24.43 -20.57
N ASP A 21 -12.75 -25.56 -21.28
CA ASP A 21 -13.32 -25.66 -22.62
C ASP A 21 -14.84 -25.69 -22.51
N TYR A 22 -15.51 -24.74 -23.15
CA TYR A 22 -16.96 -24.59 -23.10
C TYR A 22 -17.68 -25.84 -23.62
N ASN A 23 -17.11 -26.51 -24.62
CA ASN A 23 -17.69 -27.71 -25.23
C ASN A 23 -17.66 -28.95 -24.32
N LYS A 24 -17.05 -28.84 -23.14
CA LYS A 24 -17.02 -29.90 -22.11
C LYS A 24 -18.10 -29.71 -21.05
N PHE A 25 -18.97 -28.71 -21.19
CA PHE A 25 -20.18 -28.55 -20.39
C PHE A 25 -21.39 -29.11 -21.14
N GLU A 26 -22.26 -29.80 -20.42
CA GLU A 26 -23.47 -30.44 -20.98
C GLU A 26 -24.69 -30.16 -20.09
N ASN A 27 -25.90 -30.42 -20.61
CA ASN A 27 -27.15 -30.32 -19.87
C ASN A 27 -27.37 -28.94 -19.23
N PHE A 28 -27.34 -27.89 -20.06
CA PHE A 28 -27.54 -26.52 -19.62
C PHE A 28 -28.98 -26.30 -19.17
N GLU A 29 -29.16 -25.93 -17.91
CA GLU A 29 -30.46 -25.57 -17.33
C GLU A 29 -30.36 -24.15 -16.78
N ARG A 30 -31.19 -23.22 -17.26
CA ARG A 30 -31.19 -21.85 -16.75
C ARG A 30 -31.85 -21.80 -15.37
N ILE A 31 -31.07 -21.53 -14.33
CA ILE A 31 -31.53 -21.54 -12.93
C ILE A 31 -31.78 -20.15 -12.35
N ALA A 32 -31.17 -19.11 -12.90
CA ALA A 32 -31.41 -17.73 -12.48
C ALA A 32 -31.15 -16.74 -13.62
N SER A 33 -31.88 -15.62 -13.62
CA SER A 33 -31.61 -14.47 -14.49
C SER A 33 -32.00 -13.19 -13.75
N GLY A 34 -31.15 -12.17 -13.81
CA GLY A 34 -31.35 -10.91 -13.10
C GLY A 34 -30.49 -9.78 -13.66
N SER A 35 -30.45 -8.63 -12.98
CA SER A 35 -29.69 -7.45 -13.41
C SER A 35 -28.18 -7.66 -13.52
N PHE A 36 -27.65 -8.72 -12.91
CA PHE A 36 -26.22 -8.99 -12.84
C PHE A 36 -25.77 -10.14 -13.75
N GLY A 37 -26.70 -10.76 -14.49
CA GLY A 37 -26.33 -11.91 -15.31
C GLY A 37 -27.38 -13.00 -15.39
N THR A 38 -27.05 -14.03 -16.17
CA THR A 38 -27.78 -15.30 -16.21
C THR A 38 -26.88 -16.40 -15.67
N VAL A 39 -27.48 -17.30 -14.89
CA VAL A 39 -26.81 -18.46 -14.31
C VAL A 39 -27.42 -19.72 -14.88
N TYR A 40 -26.58 -20.59 -15.40
CA TYR A 40 -26.93 -21.93 -15.86
C TYR A 40 -26.33 -22.98 -14.93
N ARG A 41 -27.08 -24.02 -14.61
CA ARG A 41 -26.51 -25.29 -14.15
C ARG A 41 -26.01 -26.06 -15.38
N ALA A 42 -24.84 -26.68 -15.27
CA ALA A 42 -24.31 -27.57 -16.30
C ALA A 42 -23.51 -28.72 -15.67
N ASN A 43 -23.36 -29.81 -16.41
CA ASN A 43 -22.48 -30.93 -16.08
C ASN A 43 -21.09 -30.64 -16.64
N SER A 44 -20.05 -30.63 -15.80
CA SER A 44 -18.67 -30.46 -16.28
C SER A 44 -18.00 -31.83 -16.45
N LYS A 45 -17.68 -32.23 -17.69
CA LYS A 45 -16.89 -33.45 -17.94
C LYS A 45 -15.49 -33.37 -17.34
N ASN A 46 -14.89 -32.18 -17.29
CA ASN A 46 -13.54 -31.97 -16.77
C ASN A 46 -13.46 -32.12 -15.25
N LEU A 47 -14.55 -31.86 -14.51
CA LEU A 47 -14.57 -31.94 -13.06
C LEU A 47 -15.39 -33.13 -12.53
N GLY A 48 -16.22 -33.77 -13.37
CA GLY A 48 -17.12 -34.84 -12.95
C GLY A 48 -18.24 -34.38 -12.00
N ILE A 49 -18.55 -33.08 -11.95
CA ILE A 49 -19.54 -32.50 -11.03
C ILE A 49 -20.49 -31.53 -11.75
N HIS A 50 -21.62 -31.22 -11.10
CA HIS A 50 -22.46 -30.08 -11.47
C HIS A 50 -21.79 -28.75 -11.13
N VAL A 51 -21.83 -27.81 -12.06
CA VAL A 51 -21.31 -26.44 -11.91
C VAL A 51 -22.39 -25.41 -12.22
N ALA A 52 -22.22 -24.22 -11.67
CA ALA A 52 -22.97 -23.03 -12.06
C ALA A 52 -22.11 -22.18 -13.00
N LEU A 53 -22.63 -21.89 -14.20
CA LEU A 53 -22.03 -21.02 -15.19
C LEU A 53 -22.74 -19.66 -15.15
N LYS A 54 -22.06 -18.65 -14.61
CA LYS A 54 -22.59 -17.28 -14.52
C LYS A 54 -22.02 -16.43 -15.66
N SER A 55 -22.87 -15.92 -16.54
CA SER A 55 -22.54 -14.87 -17.49
C SER A 55 -23.06 -13.52 -16.99
N LEU A 56 -22.30 -12.44 -17.18
CA LEU A 56 -22.75 -11.08 -16.85
C LEU A 56 -23.44 -10.46 -18.09
N HIS A 57 -24.58 -9.80 -17.90
CA HIS A 57 -25.27 -9.09 -18.99
C HIS A 57 -24.74 -7.66 -19.13
N GLU A 58 -24.47 -7.17 -20.35
CA GLU A 58 -24.60 -5.75 -20.74
C GLU A 58 -24.31 -5.48 -22.22
N ASN A 59 -24.96 -4.45 -22.79
CA ASN A 59 -24.87 -4.04 -24.21
C ASN A 59 -23.64 -3.14 -24.51
N ASP A 60 -22.85 -2.77 -23.49
CA ASP A 60 -21.66 -1.94 -23.62
C ASP A 60 -20.41 -2.74 -23.21
N ASN A 61 -19.52 -2.94 -24.18
CA ASN A 61 -18.29 -3.71 -24.04
C ASN A 61 -17.36 -3.17 -22.94
N GLU A 62 -17.32 -1.86 -22.67
CA GLU A 62 -16.37 -1.29 -21.70
C GLU A 62 -16.77 -1.53 -20.25
N LEU A 63 -18.06 -1.32 -19.93
CA LEU A 63 -18.58 -1.51 -18.57
C LEU A 63 -18.59 -2.99 -18.18
N PHE A 64 -18.79 -3.88 -19.16
CA PHE A 64 -18.72 -5.33 -18.99
C PHE A 64 -17.35 -5.79 -18.46
N TYR A 65 -16.25 -5.49 -19.16
CA TYR A 65 -14.92 -5.96 -18.76
C TYR A 65 -14.54 -5.46 -17.37
N LYS A 66 -14.87 -4.19 -17.06
CA LYS A 66 -14.61 -3.63 -15.72
C LYS A 66 -15.34 -4.39 -14.62
N LYS A 67 -16.62 -4.73 -14.82
CA LYS A 67 -17.41 -5.51 -13.85
C LYS A 67 -16.92 -6.95 -13.73
N PHE A 68 -16.63 -7.61 -14.85
CA PHE A 68 -16.13 -8.98 -14.86
C PHE A 68 -14.76 -9.11 -14.18
N VAL A 69 -13.80 -8.24 -14.52
CA VAL A 69 -12.48 -8.20 -13.85
C VAL A 69 -12.64 -7.97 -12.36
N LYS A 70 -13.55 -7.07 -11.96
CA LYS A 70 -13.78 -6.76 -10.55
C LYS A 70 -14.34 -7.97 -9.80
N GLU A 71 -15.38 -8.61 -10.31
CA GLU A 71 -15.95 -9.81 -9.70
C GLU A 71 -14.91 -10.92 -9.58
N LEU A 72 -14.15 -11.14 -10.66
CA LEU A 72 -13.07 -12.12 -10.70
C LEU A 72 -11.94 -11.81 -9.69
N THR A 73 -11.56 -10.54 -9.55
CA THR A 73 -10.53 -10.11 -8.58
C THR A 73 -11.02 -10.35 -7.16
N ASN A 74 -12.25 -9.93 -6.86
CA ASN A 74 -12.85 -10.09 -5.54
C ASN A 74 -13.00 -11.57 -5.17
N ILE A 75 -13.56 -12.40 -6.08
CA ILE A 75 -13.76 -13.82 -5.79
C ILE A 75 -12.42 -14.53 -5.60
N LEU A 76 -11.39 -14.24 -6.40
CA LEU A 76 -10.05 -14.80 -6.22
C LEU A 76 -9.44 -14.42 -4.86
N ALA A 77 -9.74 -13.22 -4.34
CA ALA A 77 -9.25 -12.78 -3.04
C ALA A 77 -9.80 -13.61 -1.88
N VAL A 78 -11.03 -14.13 -1.98
CA VAL A 78 -11.77 -14.80 -0.89
C VAL A 78 -12.12 -16.28 -1.17
N ASN A 79 -11.80 -16.82 -2.35
CA ASN A 79 -12.16 -18.19 -2.80
C ASN A 79 -11.64 -19.34 -1.91
N TYR A 80 -10.86 -19.02 -0.89
CA TYR A 80 -10.28 -20.01 0.01
C TYR A 80 -11.20 -20.40 1.16
N HIS A 81 -12.24 -19.62 1.42
CA HIS A 81 -13.09 -19.75 2.58
C HIS A 81 -14.33 -20.60 2.29
N ASP A 82 -14.70 -21.50 3.21
CA ASP A 82 -15.75 -22.51 2.97
C ASP A 82 -17.17 -21.94 2.97
N ASN A 83 -17.39 -20.75 3.53
CA ASN A 83 -18.66 -20.02 3.49
C ASN A 83 -18.73 -19.01 2.33
N ILE A 84 -17.84 -19.12 1.33
CA ILE A 84 -17.89 -18.38 0.07
C ILE A 84 -18.13 -19.39 -1.06
N ILE A 85 -18.92 -18.99 -2.07
CA ILE A 85 -19.14 -19.83 -3.24
C ILE A 85 -17.80 -20.17 -3.92
N LYS A 86 -17.53 -21.46 -4.13
CA LYS A 86 -16.26 -21.89 -4.71
C LYS A 86 -16.18 -21.51 -6.20
N PHE A 87 -15.10 -20.86 -6.58
CA PHE A 87 -14.72 -20.52 -7.94
C PHE A 87 -13.71 -21.54 -8.49
N TYR A 88 -14.02 -22.10 -9.65
CA TYR A 88 -13.18 -23.10 -10.32
C TYR A 88 -12.34 -22.51 -11.45
N GLY A 89 -12.83 -21.47 -12.12
CA GLY A 89 -12.16 -20.87 -13.28
C GLY A 89 -13.12 -20.14 -14.20
N ILE A 90 -12.68 -19.89 -15.43
CA ILE A 90 -13.48 -19.22 -16.46
C ILE A 90 -13.71 -20.12 -17.68
N SER A 91 -14.78 -19.86 -18.42
CA SER A 91 -15.03 -20.47 -19.72
C SER A 91 -15.46 -19.40 -20.72
N ILE A 92 -15.25 -19.63 -22.01
CA ILE A 92 -15.67 -18.74 -23.08
C ILE A 92 -16.43 -19.58 -24.10
N ASP A 93 -17.68 -19.24 -24.35
CA ASP A 93 -18.46 -19.82 -25.46
C ASP A 93 -17.92 -19.29 -26.79
N PRO A 94 -17.33 -20.14 -27.65
CA PRO A 94 -16.75 -19.68 -28.90
C PRO A 94 -17.79 -19.21 -29.92
N SER A 95 -19.05 -19.62 -29.79
CA SER A 95 -20.12 -19.27 -30.74
C SER A 95 -20.71 -17.90 -30.47
N THR A 96 -20.79 -17.50 -29.19
CA THR A 96 -21.38 -16.23 -28.76
C THR A 96 -20.36 -15.23 -28.21
N GLU A 97 -19.11 -15.64 -28.04
CA GLU A 97 -18.05 -14.94 -27.30
C GLU A 97 -18.44 -14.62 -25.84
N THR A 98 -19.40 -15.33 -25.26
CA THR A 98 -19.85 -15.10 -23.88
C THR A 98 -18.84 -15.64 -22.87
N TYR A 99 -18.44 -14.81 -21.92
CA TYR A 99 -17.59 -15.21 -20.79
C TYR A 99 -18.43 -15.72 -19.62
N TYR A 100 -17.98 -16.83 -19.04
CA TYR A 100 -18.59 -17.46 -17.88
C TYR A 100 -17.61 -17.57 -16.72
N LEU A 101 -18.08 -17.23 -15.51
CA LEU A 101 -17.48 -17.72 -14.27
C LEU A 101 -17.99 -19.14 -14.01
N VAL A 102 -17.06 -20.08 -13.79
CA VAL A 102 -17.35 -21.47 -13.45
C VAL A 102 -17.32 -21.60 -11.93
N LEU A 103 -18.50 -21.77 -11.33
CA LEU A 103 -18.73 -21.75 -9.89
C LEU A 103 -19.28 -23.09 -9.39
N GLN A 104 -19.20 -23.32 -8.08
CA GLN A 104 -19.92 -24.39 -7.40
C GLN A 104 -21.43 -24.24 -7.61
N TYR A 105 -22.09 -25.37 -7.90
CA TYR A 105 -23.54 -25.44 -7.94
C TYR A 105 -24.10 -25.68 -6.53
N ALA A 106 -24.79 -24.68 -5.98
CA ALA A 106 -25.47 -24.78 -4.68
C ALA A 106 -26.84 -25.45 -4.84
N LYS A 107 -26.88 -26.76 -4.61
CA LYS A 107 -28.05 -27.62 -4.91
C LYS A 107 -29.35 -27.23 -4.19
N ASP A 108 -29.29 -26.57 -3.04
CA ASP A 108 -30.47 -26.19 -2.24
C ASP A 108 -30.95 -24.75 -2.54
N GLY A 109 -30.36 -24.10 -3.55
CA GLY A 109 -30.77 -22.79 -4.04
C GLY A 109 -30.34 -21.63 -3.13
N ASN A 110 -31.13 -20.57 -3.11
CA ASN A 110 -30.86 -19.38 -2.28
C ASN A 110 -31.63 -19.42 -0.96
N LEU A 111 -31.10 -18.72 0.05
CA LEU A 111 -31.63 -18.72 1.42
C LEU A 111 -33.10 -18.28 1.49
N ARG A 112 -33.51 -17.29 0.68
CA ARG A 112 -34.92 -16.83 0.64
C ARG A 112 -35.88 -17.98 0.30
N THR A 113 -35.61 -18.70 -0.78
CA THR A 113 -36.42 -19.85 -1.20
C THR A 113 -36.29 -21.00 -0.21
N TYR A 114 -35.08 -21.22 0.33
CA TYR A 114 -34.82 -22.28 1.29
C TYR A 114 -35.62 -22.10 2.58
N LEU A 115 -35.62 -20.89 3.16
CA LEU A 115 -36.42 -20.57 4.34
C LEU A 115 -37.91 -20.79 4.06
N ARG A 116 -38.42 -20.28 2.92
CA ARG A 116 -39.84 -20.46 2.56
C ARG A 116 -40.28 -21.92 2.57
N ASN A 117 -39.41 -22.83 2.12
CA ASN A 117 -39.74 -24.23 1.96
C ASN A 117 -39.45 -25.07 3.21
N ASN A 118 -38.46 -24.68 4.03
CA ASN A 118 -37.93 -25.53 5.10
C ASN A 118 -38.05 -24.90 6.50
N PHE A 119 -38.60 -23.70 6.68
CA PHE A 119 -38.54 -22.98 7.96
C PHE A 119 -39.00 -23.81 9.18
N ASN A 120 -40.06 -24.60 9.02
CA ASN A 120 -40.63 -25.42 10.10
C ASN A 120 -39.71 -26.56 10.58
N THR A 121 -38.68 -26.91 9.80
CA THR A 121 -37.69 -27.93 10.19
C THR A 121 -36.42 -27.32 10.79
N LEU A 122 -36.29 -26.00 10.80
CA LEU A 122 -35.11 -25.28 11.29
C LEU A 122 -35.28 -24.94 12.76
N ASP A 123 -34.65 -25.73 13.62
CA ASP A 123 -34.51 -25.39 15.04
C ASP A 123 -33.52 -24.24 15.26
N TRP A 124 -33.43 -23.76 16.50
CA TRP A 124 -32.54 -22.65 16.84
C TRP A 124 -31.06 -23.00 16.67
N LYS A 125 -30.64 -24.25 16.91
CA LYS A 125 -29.23 -24.65 16.74
C LYS A 125 -28.82 -24.53 15.27
N ILE A 126 -29.67 -24.98 14.35
CA ILE A 126 -29.44 -24.85 12.91
C ILE A 126 -29.44 -23.38 12.49
N LYS A 127 -30.38 -22.57 12.99
CA LYS A 127 -30.44 -21.13 12.68
C LYS A 127 -29.21 -20.37 13.15
N ILE A 128 -28.67 -20.69 14.34
CA ILE A 128 -27.42 -20.11 14.83
C ILE A 128 -26.24 -20.56 13.98
N GLN A 129 -26.17 -21.84 13.59
CA GLN A 129 -25.11 -22.30 12.69
C GLN A 129 -25.16 -21.59 11.33
N MET A 130 -26.36 -21.39 10.77
CA MET A 130 -26.57 -20.58 9.58
C MET A 130 -26.09 -19.13 9.77
N ALA A 131 -26.39 -18.50 10.91
CA ALA A 131 -25.91 -17.16 11.22
C ALA A 131 -24.37 -17.10 11.32
N LYS A 132 -23.73 -18.11 11.93
CA LYS A 132 -22.27 -18.26 12.01
C LYS A 132 -21.65 -18.41 10.62
N ASP A 133 -22.24 -19.23 9.75
CA ASP A 133 -21.77 -19.41 8.37
C ASP A 133 -21.74 -18.08 7.58
N ILE A 134 -22.82 -17.28 7.65
CA ILE A 134 -22.88 -15.97 6.99
C ILE A 134 -21.84 -15.01 7.61
N THR A 135 -21.71 -15.03 8.94
CA THR A 135 -20.75 -14.17 9.66
C THR A 135 -19.31 -14.48 9.26
N ASN A 136 -18.93 -15.76 9.23
CA ASN A 136 -17.59 -16.20 8.83
C ASN A 136 -17.27 -15.85 7.38
N GLY A 137 -18.23 -16.05 6.47
CA GLY A 137 -18.09 -15.63 5.08
C GLY A 137 -17.88 -14.12 4.95
N LEU A 138 -18.66 -13.32 5.69
CA LEU A 138 -18.57 -11.86 5.61
C LEU A 138 -17.29 -11.34 6.27
N ASP A 139 -16.83 -11.96 7.36
CA ASP A 139 -15.57 -11.63 8.00
C ASP A 139 -14.39 -11.85 7.05
N CYS A 140 -14.36 -13.00 6.36
CA CYS A 140 -13.36 -13.26 5.31
C CYS A 140 -13.36 -12.18 4.21
N ILE A 141 -14.54 -11.69 3.80
CA ILE A 141 -14.66 -10.61 2.81
C ILE A 141 -14.09 -9.30 3.39
N HIS A 142 -14.41 -8.99 4.64
CA HIS A 142 -13.97 -7.76 5.31
C HIS A 142 -12.47 -7.77 5.63
N GLU A 143 -11.86 -8.92 5.93
CA GLU A 143 -10.40 -9.07 6.13
C GLU A 143 -9.60 -8.71 4.87
N GLU A 144 -10.17 -8.97 3.68
CA GLU A 144 -9.58 -8.61 2.39
C GLU A 144 -9.92 -7.16 1.98
N ASN A 145 -10.47 -6.34 2.89
CA ASN A 145 -10.92 -4.96 2.66
C ASN A 145 -11.94 -4.81 1.53
N ILE A 146 -12.75 -5.84 1.32
CA ILE A 146 -13.86 -5.84 0.37
C ILE A 146 -15.14 -5.51 1.14
N VAL A 147 -15.97 -4.62 0.60
CA VAL A 147 -17.35 -4.42 1.04
C VAL A 147 -18.24 -5.23 0.11
N HIS A 148 -19.03 -6.17 0.65
CA HIS A 148 -19.92 -6.99 -0.16
C HIS A 148 -20.91 -6.09 -0.91
N GLY A 149 -21.52 -5.15 -0.19
CA GLY A 149 -22.28 -4.05 -0.73
C GLY A 149 -23.66 -4.43 -1.26
N ASN A 150 -23.97 -5.71 -1.49
CA ASN A 150 -25.30 -6.18 -1.89
C ASN A 150 -25.72 -7.44 -1.13
N LEU A 151 -25.52 -7.45 0.19
CA LEU A 151 -25.75 -8.64 1.02
C LEU A 151 -27.26 -8.78 1.32
N HIS A 152 -27.87 -9.89 0.89
CA HIS A 152 -29.29 -10.19 1.11
C HIS A 152 -29.58 -11.67 0.89
N SER A 153 -30.75 -12.18 1.29
CA SER A 153 -31.03 -13.64 1.29
C SER A 153 -31.07 -14.30 -0.09
N LYS A 154 -31.20 -13.55 -1.19
CA LYS A 154 -31.01 -14.10 -2.55
C LYS A 154 -29.54 -14.28 -2.97
N ASN A 155 -28.60 -13.62 -2.27
CA ASN A 155 -27.15 -13.70 -2.49
C ASN A 155 -26.45 -14.55 -1.41
N ILE A 156 -27.24 -15.23 -0.58
CA ILE A 156 -26.79 -16.32 0.28
C ILE A 156 -27.32 -17.61 -0.33
N LEU A 157 -26.43 -18.53 -0.68
CA LEU A 157 -26.77 -19.83 -1.23
C LEU A 157 -26.71 -20.90 -0.15
N VAL A 158 -27.51 -21.94 -0.30
CA VAL A 158 -27.56 -23.09 0.59
C VAL A 158 -27.02 -24.31 -0.15
N HIS A 159 -26.09 -25.01 0.47
CA HIS A 159 -25.54 -26.24 -0.06
C HIS A 159 -25.30 -27.22 1.09
N GLU A 160 -26.13 -28.25 1.15
CA GLU A 160 -26.03 -29.31 2.17
C GLU A 160 -26.12 -28.77 3.59
N GLY A 161 -27.03 -27.82 3.81
CA GLY A 161 -27.23 -27.15 5.09
C GLY A 161 -26.24 -26.03 5.40
N ARG A 162 -25.15 -25.89 4.63
CA ARG A 162 -24.16 -24.82 4.79
C ARG A 162 -24.53 -23.57 4.00
N LEU A 163 -24.30 -22.39 4.58
CA LEU A 163 -24.52 -21.12 3.88
C LEU A 163 -23.25 -20.59 3.21
N LEU A 164 -23.41 -20.14 1.96
CA LEU A 164 -22.35 -19.66 1.08
C LEU A 164 -22.70 -18.25 0.57
N ILE A 165 -21.81 -17.27 0.75
CA ILE A 165 -21.96 -15.93 0.15
C ILE A 165 -21.54 -15.98 -1.32
N THR A 166 -22.31 -15.32 -2.19
CA THR A 166 -22.05 -15.20 -3.63
C THR A 166 -22.26 -13.77 -4.14
N ASP A 167 -21.98 -13.54 -5.43
CA ASP A 167 -22.29 -12.29 -6.15
C ASP A 167 -21.45 -11.08 -5.73
N LEU A 168 -20.12 -11.25 -5.79
CA LEU A 168 -19.13 -10.21 -5.49
C LEU A 168 -18.95 -9.17 -6.62
N GLY A 169 -19.80 -9.20 -7.65
CA GLY A 169 -19.73 -8.31 -8.81
C GLY A 169 -20.14 -6.87 -8.51
N LEU A 170 -20.94 -6.66 -7.47
CA LEU A 170 -21.23 -5.34 -6.91
C LEU A 170 -20.30 -4.95 -5.75
N SER A 171 -19.49 -5.88 -5.25
CA SER A 171 -18.59 -5.63 -4.13
C SER A 171 -17.51 -4.63 -4.51
N GLN A 172 -17.19 -3.72 -3.60
CA GLN A 172 -16.31 -2.58 -3.88
C GLN A 172 -15.17 -2.54 -2.86
N PRO A 173 -13.96 -2.09 -3.26
CA PRO A 173 -13.04 -1.52 -2.30
C PRO A 173 -13.76 -0.39 -1.53
N LEU A 174 -13.36 -0.15 -0.28
CA LEU A 174 -13.93 0.90 0.58
C LEU A 174 -14.04 2.28 -0.13
N ASP A 175 -13.22 2.52 -1.16
CA ASP A 175 -13.04 3.81 -1.80
C ASP A 175 -13.75 4.00 -3.15
N ALA A 176 -14.69 3.14 -3.57
CA ALA A 176 -15.41 3.29 -4.85
C ALA A 176 -16.88 3.76 -4.71
N ASN A 177 -17.35 4.64 -5.63
CA ASN A 177 -18.72 5.19 -5.67
C ASN A 177 -19.69 4.28 -6.45
N SER A 178 -20.96 4.20 -6.04
CA SER A 178 -22.01 3.48 -6.77
C SER A 178 -23.38 4.14 -6.73
N ASN A 179 -24.04 4.21 -7.90
CA ASN A 179 -25.45 4.54 -8.06
C ASN A 179 -26.16 3.39 -8.80
N SER A 180 -26.77 2.44 -8.09
CA SER A 180 -27.89 1.66 -8.65
C SER A 180 -28.70 0.96 -7.56
N PHE A 181 -30.03 1.04 -7.68
CA PHE A 181 -30.97 0.22 -6.91
C PHE A 181 -32.24 -0.03 -7.72
N LYS A 182 -32.79 -1.26 -7.68
CA LYS A 182 -34.15 -1.59 -8.14
C LYS A 182 -34.80 -2.58 -7.17
N GLY A 183 -35.94 -2.18 -6.59
CA GLY A 183 -37.06 -3.02 -6.08
C GLY A 183 -36.79 -4.14 -5.05
N SER A 184 -37.60 -4.17 -3.98
CA SER A 184 -37.71 -5.22 -2.92
C SER A 184 -36.50 -5.49 -2.01
N MET A 185 -35.29 -5.10 -2.37
CA MET A 185 -34.09 -5.30 -1.53
C MET A 185 -33.78 -4.11 -0.62
N VAL A 186 -34.60 -3.05 -0.65
CA VAL A 186 -34.37 -1.78 0.08
C VAL A 186 -34.22 -2.02 1.58
N ALA A 187 -34.92 -3.03 2.11
CA ALA A 187 -34.86 -3.40 3.53
C ALA A 187 -33.44 -3.75 4.02
N TYR A 188 -32.58 -4.30 3.16
CA TYR A 188 -31.21 -4.67 3.51
C TYR A 188 -30.21 -3.53 3.31
N ALA A 189 -30.64 -2.43 2.66
CA ALA A 189 -29.76 -1.31 2.38
C ALA A 189 -29.64 -0.39 3.59
N ASP A 190 -28.41 0.03 3.87
CA ASP A 190 -28.07 0.94 4.97
C ASP A 190 -28.92 2.23 4.93
N PRO A 191 -29.65 2.57 6.01
CA PRO A 191 -30.47 3.78 6.09
C PRO A 191 -29.69 5.06 5.78
N GLU A 192 -28.43 5.15 6.19
CA GLU A 192 -27.60 6.34 5.95
C GLU A 192 -27.29 6.49 4.45
N TYR A 193 -26.97 5.37 3.79
CA TYR A 193 -26.81 5.32 2.34
C TYR A 193 -28.08 5.78 1.62
N LEU A 194 -29.25 5.30 2.06
CA LEU A 194 -30.56 5.65 1.48
C LEU A 194 -30.91 7.13 1.68
N ARG A 195 -30.65 7.72 2.86
CA ARG A 195 -30.90 9.15 3.16
C ARG A 195 -30.07 10.09 2.30
N SER A 196 -28.82 9.71 2.01
CA SER A 196 -27.87 10.56 1.29
C SER A 196 -28.14 10.67 -0.23
N GLN A 197 -29.28 10.18 -0.73
CA GLN A 197 -29.57 10.06 -2.16
C GLN A 197 -28.46 9.30 -2.91
N MET A 198 -27.87 8.28 -2.26
CA MET A 198 -26.74 7.47 -2.78
C MET A 198 -25.42 8.26 -2.97
N LYS A 199 -25.26 9.44 -2.37
CA LYS A 199 -23.99 10.19 -2.39
C LYS A 199 -22.92 9.60 -1.46
N LYS A 200 -23.31 8.94 -0.36
CA LYS A 200 -22.38 8.21 0.53
C LYS A 200 -22.08 6.83 -0.02
N LYS A 201 -20.85 6.35 0.14
CA LYS A 201 -20.42 4.99 -0.26
C LYS A 201 -20.87 3.96 0.78
N ARG A 202 -21.20 2.75 0.34
CA ARG A 202 -21.39 1.60 1.24
C ARG A 202 -20.02 1.22 1.83
N ASN A 203 -19.99 0.93 3.12
CA ASN A 203 -18.78 0.56 3.86
C ASN A 203 -19.01 -0.75 4.64
N LYS A 204 -18.00 -1.24 5.39
CA LYS A 204 -18.15 -2.45 6.21
C LYS A 204 -19.36 -2.37 7.16
N PRO A 205 -19.61 -1.26 7.90
CA PRO A 205 -20.85 -1.07 8.67
C PRO A 205 -22.15 -1.21 7.87
N SER A 206 -22.17 -0.85 6.58
CA SER A 206 -23.33 -1.09 5.72
C SER A 206 -23.63 -2.57 5.53
N ASP A 207 -22.61 -3.42 5.37
CA ASP A 207 -22.80 -4.87 5.31
C ASP A 207 -23.27 -5.44 6.65
N ILE A 208 -22.82 -4.87 7.78
CA ILE A 208 -23.30 -5.25 9.12
C ILE A 208 -24.80 -4.96 9.28
N TYR A 209 -25.28 -3.84 8.75
CA TYR A 209 -26.72 -3.57 8.73
C TYR A 209 -27.47 -4.65 7.94
N SER A 210 -26.99 -5.00 6.74
CA SER A 210 -27.57 -6.06 5.94
C SER A 210 -27.54 -7.42 6.65
N LEU A 211 -26.47 -7.72 7.41
CA LEU A 211 -26.34 -8.92 8.24
C LEU A 211 -27.41 -8.95 9.36
N GLY A 212 -27.66 -7.83 10.02
CA GLY A 212 -28.74 -7.72 11.01
C GLY A 212 -30.12 -8.03 10.43
N VAL A 213 -30.41 -7.53 9.22
CA VAL A 213 -31.66 -7.82 8.51
C VAL A 213 -31.75 -9.30 8.12
N LEU A 214 -30.64 -9.91 7.68
CA LEU A 214 -30.56 -11.36 7.41
C LEU A 214 -30.83 -12.20 8.66
N PHE A 215 -30.29 -11.81 9.82
CA PHE A 215 -30.50 -12.53 11.06
C PHE A 215 -31.95 -12.45 11.51
N TRP A 216 -32.59 -11.29 11.37
CA TRP A 216 -34.02 -11.18 11.61
C TRP A 216 -34.82 -12.08 10.64
N GLU A 217 -34.45 -12.15 9.36
CA GLU A 217 -35.10 -13.06 8.40
C GLU A 217 -34.90 -14.54 8.76
N LEU A 218 -33.73 -14.94 9.28
CA LEU A 218 -33.51 -16.28 9.84
C LEU A 218 -34.42 -16.57 11.04
N SER A 219 -34.74 -15.55 11.86
CA SER A 219 -35.66 -15.70 13.00
C SER A 219 -37.13 -15.80 12.58
N SER A 220 -37.52 -15.11 11.50
CA SER A 220 -38.90 -14.95 11.10
C SER A 220 -39.34 -15.91 10.00
N GLY A 221 -38.40 -16.44 9.23
CA GLY A 221 -38.65 -17.30 8.07
C GLY A 221 -39.28 -16.57 6.89
N ARG A 222 -39.46 -15.25 6.98
CA ARG A 222 -40.20 -14.45 6.01
C ARG A 222 -39.42 -13.20 5.59
N PRO A 223 -39.72 -12.65 4.40
CA PRO A 223 -39.14 -11.39 3.95
C PRO A 223 -39.29 -10.23 4.94
N PRO A 224 -38.27 -9.36 5.09
CA PRO A 224 -38.43 -8.12 5.85
C PRO A 224 -39.45 -7.21 5.16
N PHE A 225 -40.36 -6.66 5.96
CA PHE A 225 -41.46 -5.80 5.55
C PHE A 225 -42.36 -6.43 4.48
N ASN A 226 -42.63 -7.73 4.57
CA ASN A 226 -43.34 -8.53 3.55
C ASN A 226 -44.68 -7.94 3.06
N ASN A 227 -45.35 -7.11 3.85
CA ASN A 227 -46.66 -6.54 3.55
C ASN A 227 -46.61 -5.10 3.01
N PHE A 228 -45.40 -4.57 2.73
CA PHE A 228 -45.20 -3.19 2.30
C PHE A 228 -44.64 -3.11 0.89
N THR A 229 -45.03 -2.06 0.15
CA THR A 229 -44.45 -1.72 -1.14
C THR A 229 -43.01 -1.22 -0.97
N SER A 230 -42.19 -1.26 -2.02
CA SER A 230 -40.79 -0.82 -1.94
C SER A 230 -40.62 0.65 -1.50
N LEU A 231 -41.59 1.52 -1.83
CA LEU A 231 -41.58 2.92 -1.41
C LEU A 231 -41.90 3.07 0.08
N GLU A 232 -42.84 2.27 0.61
CA GLU A 232 -43.17 2.26 2.03
C GLU A 232 -42.02 1.70 2.86
N ILE A 233 -41.38 0.61 2.39
CA ILE A 233 -40.17 0.06 3.01
C ILE A 233 -39.08 1.12 3.07
N LEU A 234 -38.83 1.84 1.96
CA LEU A 234 -37.85 2.93 1.92
C LEU A 234 -38.14 4.00 2.97
N LYS A 235 -39.39 4.46 3.07
CA LYS A 235 -39.81 5.46 4.07
C LYS A 235 -39.59 4.97 5.49
N LYS A 236 -39.97 3.73 5.79
CA LYS A 236 -39.80 3.09 7.11
C LYS A 236 -38.32 2.93 7.50
N VAL A 237 -37.50 2.43 6.58
CA VAL A 237 -36.06 2.26 6.84
C VAL A 237 -35.40 3.62 7.10
N ILE A 238 -35.72 4.63 6.28
CA ILE A 238 -35.20 6.00 6.44
C ILE A 238 -35.69 6.68 7.72
N SER A 239 -36.92 6.39 8.19
CA SER A 239 -37.43 6.93 9.46
C SER A 239 -36.87 6.23 10.70
N GLY A 240 -36.03 5.20 10.53
CA GLY A 240 -35.46 4.43 11.64
C GLY A 240 -36.37 3.29 12.12
N GLU A 241 -37.50 3.04 11.46
CA GLU A 241 -38.36 1.90 11.79
C GLU A 241 -37.67 0.58 11.44
N ARG A 242 -37.88 -0.44 12.29
CA ARG A 242 -37.37 -1.79 12.14
C ARG A 242 -38.48 -2.81 12.38
N GLU A 243 -38.23 -4.05 11.98
CA GLU A 243 -39.15 -5.15 12.24
C GLU A 243 -39.24 -5.48 13.74
N LYS A 244 -40.41 -5.94 14.17
CA LYS A 244 -40.62 -6.37 15.56
C LYS A 244 -39.97 -7.74 15.81
N PRO A 245 -39.47 -8.03 17.02
CA PRO A 245 -39.00 -9.36 17.38
C PRO A 245 -40.09 -10.43 17.23
N ILE A 246 -39.68 -11.64 16.85
CA ILE A 246 -40.57 -12.78 16.64
C ILE A 246 -40.67 -13.60 17.93
N ASN A 247 -41.89 -14.01 18.29
CA ASN A 247 -42.16 -14.83 19.46
C ASN A 247 -41.35 -16.14 19.42
N GLY A 248 -40.73 -16.51 20.54
CA GLY A 248 -39.86 -17.70 20.62
C GLY A 248 -38.43 -17.48 20.12
N THR A 249 -38.03 -16.24 19.82
CA THR A 249 -36.64 -15.90 19.49
C THR A 249 -35.80 -15.71 20.75
N PRO A 250 -34.61 -16.33 20.90
CA PRO A 250 -33.69 -16.07 22.00
C PRO A 250 -33.38 -14.57 22.11
N LYS A 251 -33.47 -14.02 23.33
CA LYS A 251 -33.23 -12.59 23.57
C LYS A 251 -31.82 -12.16 23.19
N ASP A 252 -30.83 -13.02 23.41
CA ASP A 252 -29.46 -12.75 22.98
C ASP A 252 -29.37 -12.61 21.46
N TYR A 253 -30.08 -13.45 20.70
CA TYR A 253 -30.13 -13.35 19.24
C TYR A 253 -30.80 -12.05 18.79
N ILE A 254 -31.85 -11.63 19.49
CA ILE A 254 -32.51 -10.32 19.27
C ILE A 254 -31.51 -9.19 19.48
N ASN A 255 -30.75 -9.23 20.57
CA ASN A 255 -29.74 -8.22 20.87
C ASN A 255 -28.66 -8.16 19.78
N ILE A 256 -28.20 -9.31 19.28
CA ILE A 256 -27.19 -9.40 18.22
C ILE A 256 -27.68 -8.69 16.96
N TYR A 257 -28.82 -9.09 16.39
CA TYR A 257 -29.29 -8.45 15.16
C TYR A 257 -29.73 -7.00 15.39
N SER A 258 -30.20 -6.68 16.61
CA SER A 258 -30.61 -5.33 16.97
C SER A 258 -29.45 -4.36 17.05
N ASN A 259 -28.30 -4.83 17.56
CA ASN A 259 -27.06 -4.05 17.58
C ASN A 259 -26.40 -3.97 16.19
N ALA A 260 -26.67 -4.92 15.30
CA ALA A 260 -26.15 -4.90 13.93
C ALA A 260 -26.89 -3.88 13.02
N TRP A 261 -28.21 -3.70 13.18
CA TRP A 261 -29.01 -2.81 12.33
C TRP A 261 -29.35 -1.43 12.95
N ILE A 262 -28.55 -1.00 13.95
CA ILE A 262 -28.63 0.34 14.55
C ILE A 262 -28.51 1.39 13.45
N ASP A 263 -29.29 2.46 13.58
CA ASP A 263 -29.39 3.49 12.56
C ASP A 263 -28.04 4.20 12.31
N ASP A 264 -27.36 4.61 13.38
CA ASP A 264 -25.99 5.16 13.34
C ASP A 264 -24.96 4.05 13.04
N PRO A 265 -24.25 4.10 11.90
CA PRO A 265 -23.25 3.10 11.53
C PRO A 265 -22.11 2.96 12.54
N ASN A 266 -21.72 4.04 13.23
CA ASN A 266 -20.60 4.02 14.19
C ASN A 266 -20.96 3.29 15.49
N ARG A 267 -22.26 3.08 15.74
CA ARG A 267 -22.77 2.38 16.92
C ARG A 267 -23.09 0.91 16.65
N ARG A 268 -22.97 0.45 15.40
CA ARG A 268 -23.21 -0.95 15.03
C ARG A 268 -22.13 -1.84 15.62
N SER A 269 -22.51 -3.06 16.01
CA SER A 269 -21.54 -4.06 16.46
C SER A 269 -20.53 -4.40 15.35
N THR A 270 -19.27 -4.60 15.71
CA THR A 270 -18.28 -5.09 14.75
C THR A 270 -18.56 -6.55 14.40
N ILE A 271 -18.07 -7.00 13.24
CA ILE A 271 -18.25 -8.40 12.82
C ILE A 271 -17.67 -9.39 13.83
N LYS A 272 -16.52 -9.03 14.45
CA LYS A 272 -15.90 -9.80 15.53
C LYS A 272 -16.80 -9.90 16.76
N ASN A 273 -17.39 -8.79 17.21
CA ASN A 273 -18.31 -8.81 18.34
C ASN A 273 -19.56 -9.64 18.05
N ILE A 274 -20.06 -9.62 16.80
CA ILE A 274 -21.19 -10.45 16.37
C ILE A 274 -20.80 -11.93 16.43
N PHE A 275 -19.62 -12.30 15.90
CA PHE A 275 -19.10 -13.66 15.98
C PHE A 275 -18.99 -14.14 17.43
N ASP A 276 -18.33 -13.37 18.30
CA ASP A 276 -18.16 -13.69 19.72
C ASP A 276 -19.52 -13.84 20.44
N SER A 277 -20.50 -13.01 20.08
CA SER A 277 -21.85 -13.09 20.65
C SER A 277 -22.62 -14.32 20.18
N LEU A 278 -22.44 -14.75 18.93
CA LEU A 278 -23.03 -15.99 18.40
C LEU A 278 -22.42 -17.25 19.01
N GLU A 279 -21.14 -17.21 19.40
CA GLU A 279 -20.48 -18.33 20.10
C GLU A 279 -21.01 -18.51 21.53
N ASN A 280 -21.36 -17.43 22.21
CA ASN A 280 -21.74 -17.44 23.63
C ASN A 280 -23.25 -17.36 23.88
N ILE A 281 -24.06 -17.60 22.86
CA ILE A 281 -25.51 -17.35 22.90
C ILE A 281 -26.25 -18.30 23.86
N GLN A 282 -27.13 -17.75 24.70
CA GLN A 282 -28.02 -18.53 25.56
C GLN A 282 -29.37 -18.74 24.84
N LEU A 283 -29.81 -20.00 24.72
CA LEU A 283 -31.00 -20.36 23.94
C LEU A 283 -32.27 -20.41 24.80
N GLU A 284 -32.13 -20.51 26.11
CA GLU A 284 -33.22 -20.77 27.06
C GLU A 284 -34.07 -19.52 27.33
N ASN A 285 -33.49 -18.33 27.21
CA ASN A 285 -34.16 -17.07 27.49
C ASN A 285 -34.81 -16.50 26.21
N VAL A 286 -36.03 -16.97 25.92
CA VAL A 286 -36.77 -16.55 24.72
C VAL A 286 -37.66 -15.33 24.95
N TYR A 287 -37.87 -14.56 23.89
CA TYR A 287 -38.83 -13.47 23.85
C TYR A 287 -40.25 -14.01 23.71
N ASN A 288 -41.08 -13.71 24.71
CA ASN A 288 -42.51 -13.99 24.72
C ASN A 288 -43.26 -12.67 24.86
N ILE A 289 -44.28 -12.44 24.03
CA ILE A 289 -45.20 -11.32 24.23
C ILE A 289 -46.13 -11.70 25.39
N PRO A 290 -46.24 -10.91 26.47
CA PRO A 290 -47.25 -11.14 27.50
C PRO A 290 -48.63 -11.11 26.86
N SER A 291 -49.42 -12.16 27.08
CA SER A 291 -50.83 -12.15 26.67
C SER A 291 -51.57 -11.21 27.62
N GLU A 292 -51.71 -9.93 27.28
CA GLU A 292 -52.58 -9.03 28.02
C GLU A 292 -53.84 -8.69 27.21
N ASN A 293 -54.94 -8.95 27.90
CA ASN A 293 -56.32 -8.70 27.55
C ASN A 293 -56.53 -7.34 26.87
N ILE A 294 -57.31 -7.37 25.79
CA ILE A 294 -58.01 -6.20 25.29
C ILE A 294 -59.04 -5.79 26.35
N GLN A 295 -58.75 -4.76 27.15
CA GLN A 295 -59.77 -4.03 27.91
C GLN A 295 -59.44 -2.53 27.97
N LEU A 296 -60.49 -1.74 27.70
CA LEU A 296 -60.53 -0.30 27.52
C LEU A 296 -60.60 0.47 28.86
N LYS A 297 -59.94 1.63 28.90
CA LYS A 297 -60.26 2.90 29.62
C LYS A 297 -60.48 2.91 31.16
N ASN A 298 -59.68 3.70 31.88
CA ASN A 298 -60.07 4.97 32.57
C ASN A 298 -59.01 5.43 33.62
N ASP A 299 -59.05 6.74 33.91
CA ASP A 299 -58.13 7.61 34.69
C ASP A 299 -57.94 7.30 36.19
N GLU A 300 -56.79 7.68 36.78
CA GLU A 300 -56.63 8.79 37.76
C GLU A 300 -55.27 8.78 38.55
N ASN A 301 -54.66 9.97 38.59
CA ASN A 301 -53.66 10.64 39.46
C ASN A 301 -52.99 9.95 40.69
N ILE A 302 -51.71 10.30 40.96
CA ILE A 302 -51.20 11.13 42.10
C ILE A 302 -49.65 11.17 42.14
N SER A 303 -49.09 12.27 41.61
CA SER A 303 -48.15 13.29 42.14
C SER A 303 -46.94 13.04 43.11
N ILE A 304 -45.95 13.96 42.94
CA ILE A 304 -44.96 14.56 43.90
C ILE A 304 -43.58 13.85 44.02
N SER A 305 -42.38 14.48 43.90
CA SER A 305 -41.94 15.87 43.60
C SER A 305 -40.40 16.01 43.56
N LYS A 306 -39.90 16.96 42.73
CA LYS A 306 -38.88 18.02 43.00
C LYS A 306 -37.43 17.64 43.41
N ASP A 307 -36.34 18.37 43.10
CA ASP A 307 -36.00 19.67 42.47
C ASP A 307 -34.57 19.53 41.88
N THR A 308 -34.26 20.02 40.67
CA THR A 308 -33.74 21.35 40.27
C THR A 308 -32.36 21.75 40.84
N VAL A 309 -31.35 21.96 39.97
CA VAL A 309 -30.71 23.26 39.64
C VAL A 309 -29.40 23.04 38.86
N SER A 310 -29.18 23.99 37.96
CA SER A 310 -28.28 24.09 36.84
C SER A 310 -26.93 24.79 37.11
N SER A 311 -26.06 24.63 36.12
CA SER A 311 -25.20 25.65 35.46
C SER A 311 -23.93 26.19 36.13
N ALA A 312 -22.82 25.88 35.43
CA ALA A 312 -21.80 26.78 34.87
C ALA A 312 -20.91 27.61 35.81
N SER A 313 -19.59 27.49 35.66
CA SER A 313 -18.77 28.37 34.81
C SER A 313 -17.27 28.14 35.05
N SER A 314 -16.50 28.63 34.09
CA SER A 314 -15.05 28.55 33.88
C SER A 314 -14.24 29.39 34.88
N ASP A 315 -12.96 29.07 35.06
CA ASP A 315 -11.86 29.90 34.53
C ASP A 315 -10.47 29.36 34.88
N GLN A 316 -9.55 29.73 33.99
CA GLN A 316 -8.14 29.39 33.94
C GLN A 316 -7.33 30.10 35.03
N THR A 317 -6.12 29.59 35.32
CA THR A 317 -4.83 30.30 35.13
C THR A 317 -3.69 29.58 35.86
N SER A 318 -2.52 29.46 35.22
CA SER A 318 -1.21 29.77 35.81
C SER A 318 -0.04 29.46 34.85
N SER A 319 0.39 30.50 34.13
CA SER A 319 1.74 31.07 34.14
C SER A 319 2.98 30.24 34.61
N VAL A 320 4.02 30.25 33.75
CA VAL A 320 5.38 30.84 33.99
C VAL A 320 6.62 29.91 34.16
N ASN A 321 7.62 30.25 33.32
CA ASN A 321 9.10 30.22 33.42
C ASN A 321 9.97 28.99 33.08
N SER A 322 10.63 29.12 31.91
CA SER A 322 12.08 29.16 31.66
C SER A 322 13.06 28.38 32.55
N SER A 323 13.94 27.61 31.90
CA SER A 323 15.38 27.62 32.22
C SER A 323 16.22 27.03 31.09
N GLU A 324 17.46 27.50 31.04
CA GLU A 324 18.41 27.55 29.94
C GLU A 324 19.57 26.55 30.22
N TRP A 325 20.17 25.93 29.18
CA TRP A 325 21.63 25.69 28.97
C TRP A 325 22.08 24.32 28.38
N LYS A 326 23.08 24.48 27.49
CA LYS A 326 24.27 23.65 27.15
C LYS A 326 24.28 22.81 25.86
N ARG A 327 25.18 23.27 24.98
CA ARG A 327 25.79 22.58 23.83
C ARG A 327 26.66 21.42 24.30
N GLU A 328 26.55 20.28 23.62
CA GLU A 328 27.65 19.34 23.40
C GLU A 328 27.76 19.09 21.89
N GLY A 329 28.96 19.29 21.36
CA GLY A 329 29.24 19.31 19.94
C GLY A 329 29.52 17.93 19.36
N PHE A 330 29.08 17.71 18.13
CA PHE A 330 29.61 16.66 17.25
C PHE A 330 29.33 17.03 15.78
N PHE A 331 30.08 17.98 15.24
CA PHE A 331 30.18 18.18 13.79
C PHE A 331 31.64 18.25 13.39
N ILE A 332 32.09 17.23 12.68
CA ILE A 332 33.23 17.32 11.77
C ILE A 332 32.61 17.81 10.45
N ASP A 333 32.88 19.07 10.11
CA ASP A 333 32.55 19.63 8.80
C ASP A 333 33.37 18.91 7.73
N GLU A 334 32.72 18.06 6.92
CA GLU A 334 33.22 17.72 5.59
C GLU A 334 32.51 18.60 4.56
N THR A 335 33.11 19.73 4.23
CA THR A 335 32.78 20.48 3.02
C THR A 335 33.14 19.64 1.78
N PRO A 336 32.22 19.39 0.82
CA PRO A 336 32.59 18.76 -0.44
C PRO A 336 33.38 19.75 -1.30
N ASN A 337 34.54 19.31 -1.78
CA ASN A 337 35.33 19.98 -2.79
C ASN A 337 34.51 20.05 -4.10
N ILE A 338 33.95 21.22 -4.40
CA ILE A 338 33.36 21.53 -5.70
C ILE A 338 34.47 22.17 -6.55
N SER A 339 34.60 21.66 -7.77
CA SER A 339 35.47 22.15 -8.83
C SER A 339 35.44 23.68 -8.92
N GLN A 340 36.63 24.26 -9.06
CA GLN A 340 36.84 25.67 -9.42
C GLN A 340 35.99 26.03 -10.62
N ASP A 341 34.91 26.75 -10.37
CA ASP A 341 34.29 27.77 -11.24
C ASP A 341 33.06 28.28 -10.48
N ASP A 342 33.31 29.07 -9.44
CA ASP A 342 32.44 30.18 -9.07
C ASP A 342 33.19 31.05 -8.07
N ALA A 343 33.39 32.31 -8.48
CA ALA A 343 34.24 33.27 -7.81
C ALA A 343 33.82 33.49 -6.35
N SER A 344 34.85 33.55 -5.51
CA SER A 344 34.85 33.85 -4.10
C SER A 344 33.97 35.03 -3.69
N ILE A 345 33.27 34.83 -2.57
CA ILE A 345 32.84 35.87 -1.64
C ILE A 345 34.06 36.72 -1.26
N SER A 346 34.21 37.86 -1.94
CA SER A 346 35.05 38.98 -1.58
C SER A 346 34.78 40.05 -2.61
N ASN A 347 33.81 40.92 -2.34
CA ASN A 347 33.78 42.32 -2.80
C ASN A 347 32.41 42.93 -2.47
N SER A 348 32.14 43.18 -1.17
CA SER A 348 31.03 44.06 -0.78
C SER A 348 31.19 45.45 -1.42
N GLU A 349 32.43 45.89 -1.70
CA GLU A 349 32.72 47.13 -2.42
C GLU A 349 32.38 47.11 -3.92
N SER A 350 32.55 45.98 -4.64
CA SER A 350 32.19 45.92 -6.06
C SER A 350 30.68 45.84 -6.28
N VAL A 351 29.94 45.21 -5.36
CA VAL A 351 28.47 45.18 -5.40
C VAL A 351 27.89 46.57 -5.09
N ARG A 352 28.48 47.30 -4.13
CA ARG A 352 28.11 48.68 -3.81
C ARG A 352 28.36 49.63 -4.99
N ASN A 353 29.46 49.44 -5.73
CA ASN A 353 29.75 50.19 -6.95
C ASN A 353 28.83 49.82 -8.13
N ALA A 354 28.39 48.55 -8.24
CA ALA A 354 27.46 48.13 -9.29
C ALA A 354 26.02 48.59 -9.04
N LEU A 355 25.55 48.61 -7.79
CA LEU A 355 24.21 49.09 -7.42
C LEU A 355 24.11 50.62 -7.43
N GLY A 356 25.21 51.34 -7.18
CA GLY A 356 25.24 52.81 -7.12
C GLY A 356 25.24 53.53 -8.48
N VAL A 357 25.54 52.85 -9.59
CA VAL A 357 25.75 53.47 -10.93
C VAL A 357 24.47 53.47 -11.80
N LEU A 358 23.39 52.84 -11.35
CA LEU A 358 22.24 52.52 -12.22
C LEU A 358 21.18 53.63 -12.20
N GLY A 359 21.36 54.63 -13.06
CA GLY A 359 20.52 55.82 -13.18
C GLY A 359 19.23 55.67 -14.00
N VAL A 360 18.92 54.50 -14.58
CA VAL A 360 17.73 54.31 -15.44
C VAL A 360 16.89 53.10 -14.99
N VAL A 361 15.56 53.23 -15.09
CA VAL A 361 14.56 52.19 -14.79
C VAL A 361 14.83 50.94 -15.63
N GLY A 362 15.27 49.85 -14.99
CA GLY A 362 15.51 48.54 -15.63
C GLY A 362 16.86 47.88 -15.29
N ASP A 363 17.88 48.64 -14.92
CA ASP A 363 19.23 48.09 -14.70
C ASP A 363 19.40 47.43 -13.33
N ALA A 364 18.70 47.89 -12.29
CA ALA A 364 18.83 47.38 -10.91
C ALA A 364 18.46 45.89 -10.76
N VAL A 365 17.69 45.33 -11.70
CA VAL A 365 17.25 43.92 -11.69
C VAL A 365 18.32 42.99 -12.28
N GLN A 366 19.22 43.50 -13.13
CA GLN A 366 20.18 42.66 -13.88
C GLN A 366 21.01 41.72 -12.99
N PRO A 367 21.51 42.14 -11.81
CA PRO A 367 22.25 41.25 -10.91
C PRO A 367 21.43 40.07 -10.36
N TYR A 368 20.09 40.16 -10.35
CA TYR A 368 19.19 39.14 -9.79
C TYR A 368 18.73 38.10 -10.83
N LEU A 369 18.86 38.35 -12.14
CA LEU A 369 18.42 37.40 -13.17
C LEU A 369 19.15 36.04 -13.11
N PRO A 370 20.49 35.98 -12.94
CA PRO A 370 21.18 34.71 -12.73
C PRO A 370 20.74 34.02 -11.43
N LEU A 371 20.46 34.80 -10.39
CA LEU A 371 20.00 34.30 -9.10
C LEU A 371 18.60 33.65 -9.19
N PHE A 372 17.68 34.21 -9.98
CA PHE A 372 16.37 33.60 -10.28
C PHE A 372 16.52 32.25 -10.99
N SER A 373 17.45 32.15 -11.94
CA SER A 373 17.75 30.91 -12.65
C SER A 373 18.29 29.82 -11.70
N ILE A 374 19.20 30.19 -10.79
CA ILE A 374 19.72 29.28 -9.76
C ILE A 374 18.60 28.74 -8.88
N VAL A 375 17.73 29.62 -8.38
CA VAL A 375 16.58 29.21 -7.53
C VAL A 375 15.64 28.27 -8.30
N THR A 376 15.30 28.60 -9.55
CA THR A 376 14.43 27.77 -10.40
C THR A 376 15.05 26.40 -10.68
N THR A 377 16.36 26.33 -10.86
CA THR A 377 17.11 25.07 -11.04
C THR A 377 17.04 24.23 -9.77
N ILE A 378 17.32 24.82 -8.61
CA ILE A 378 17.23 24.13 -7.31
C ILE A 378 15.81 23.58 -7.08
N ILE A 379 14.77 24.37 -7.36
CA ILE A 379 13.36 23.93 -7.24
C ILE A 379 13.08 22.73 -8.16
N THR A 380 13.58 22.76 -9.39
CA THR A 380 13.42 21.65 -10.35
C THR A 380 14.11 20.38 -9.84
N GLU A 381 15.31 20.51 -9.29
CA GLU A 381 16.04 19.39 -8.68
C GLU A 381 15.33 18.83 -7.46
N ILE A 382 14.80 19.69 -6.58
CA ILE A 382 14.00 19.26 -5.42
C ILE A 382 12.76 18.49 -5.87
N ASN A 383 12.03 18.98 -6.87
CA ASN A 383 10.88 18.29 -7.45
C ASN A 383 11.24 16.88 -7.95
N ASN A 384 12.40 16.74 -8.61
CA ASN A 384 12.88 15.45 -9.09
C ASN A 384 13.26 14.50 -7.94
N ILE A 385 13.91 14.99 -6.89
CA ILE A 385 14.24 14.20 -5.70
C ILE A 385 12.96 13.73 -5.02
N TYR A 386 12.02 14.65 -4.81
CA TYR A 386 10.72 14.39 -4.19
C TYR A 386 9.90 13.36 -4.96
N ALA A 387 9.82 13.47 -6.29
CA ALA A 387 9.09 12.50 -7.13
C ALA A 387 9.65 11.08 -7.02
N ASN A 388 10.93 10.95 -6.66
CA ASN A 388 11.62 9.67 -6.48
C ASN A 388 11.76 9.26 -5.00
N ALA A 389 11.18 10.01 -4.07
CA ALA A 389 11.28 9.75 -2.63
C ALA A 389 10.58 8.44 -2.26
N LYS A 390 11.31 7.58 -1.56
CA LYS A 390 10.83 6.26 -1.13
C LYS A 390 10.44 6.22 0.35
N TYR A 391 11.03 7.10 1.16
CA TYR A 391 10.88 7.15 2.62
C TYR A 391 10.62 8.58 3.08
N ASN A 392 10.14 8.74 4.32
CA ASN A 392 9.90 10.02 4.99
C ASN A 392 9.15 11.03 4.12
N LYS A 393 8.06 10.56 3.51
CA LYS A 393 7.30 11.35 2.54
C LYS A 393 6.63 12.54 3.21
N ASN A 394 6.26 12.47 4.49
CA ASN A 394 5.59 13.57 5.18
C ASN A 394 6.57 14.71 5.47
N ILE A 395 7.79 14.40 5.92
CA ILE A 395 8.90 15.36 6.07
C ILE A 395 9.25 15.98 4.70
N CYS A 396 9.36 15.15 3.65
CA CYS A 396 9.61 15.64 2.30
C CYS A 396 8.47 16.54 1.79
N ASN A 397 7.21 16.18 2.05
CA ASN A 397 6.02 16.96 1.68
C ASN A 397 6.03 18.34 2.34
N SER A 398 6.26 18.39 3.66
CA SER A 398 6.28 19.65 4.43
C SER A 398 7.31 20.63 3.88
N LEU A 399 8.54 20.17 3.59
CA LEU A 399 9.55 21.00 2.96
C LEU A 399 9.21 21.35 1.50
N MET A 400 8.55 20.46 0.78
CA MET A 400 8.11 20.70 -0.60
C MET A 400 7.07 21.82 -0.68
N ASP A 401 6.18 21.94 0.31
CA ASP A 401 5.21 23.04 0.35
C ASP A 401 5.88 24.40 0.53
N ARG A 402 6.91 24.45 1.37
CA ARG A 402 7.76 25.64 1.54
C ARG A 402 8.47 25.99 0.24
N VAL A 403 9.02 24.99 -0.45
CA VAL A 403 9.65 25.15 -1.78
C VAL A 403 8.64 25.66 -2.83
N ASN A 404 7.38 25.21 -2.81
CA ASN A 404 6.33 25.73 -3.71
C ASN A 404 5.98 27.20 -3.40
N ALA A 405 5.93 27.60 -2.13
CA ALA A 405 5.69 28.98 -1.74
C ALA A 405 6.84 29.90 -2.17
N ALA A 406 8.08 29.44 -2.03
CA ALA A 406 9.26 30.08 -2.59
C ALA A 406 9.18 30.21 -4.12
N GLU A 407 8.80 29.15 -4.83
CA GLU A 407 8.63 29.16 -6.29
C GLU A 407 7.62 30.22 -6.74
N PHE A 408 6.48 30.31 -6.06
CA PHE A 408 5.45 31.32 -6.33
C PHE A 408 5.97 32.74 -6.10
N SER A 409 6.67 32.95 -4.99
CA SER A 409 7.23 34.26 -4.62
C SER A 409 8.26 34.73 -5.65
N ILE A 410 9.12 33.84 -6.12
CA ILE A 410 10.13 34.13 -7.14
C ILE A 410 9.49 34.45 -8.49
N LYS A 411 8.51 33.66 -8.94
CA LYS A 411 7.78 33.93 -10.19
C LYS A 411 7.04 35.27 -10.15
N ASN A 412 6.48 35.63 -8.98
CA ASN A 412 5.85 36.94 -8.79
C ASN A 412 6.87 38.08 -8.84
N LEU A 413 8.00 37.93 -8.15
CA LEU A 413 9.08 38.92 -8.13
C LEU A 413 9.63 39.14 -9.55
N GLU A 414 9.84 38.07 -10.32
CA GLU A 414 10.30 38.14 -11.71
C GLU A 414 9.31 38.88 -12.63
N ARG A 415 8.00 38.63 -12.46
CA ARG A 415 6.92 39.28 -13.23
C ARG A 415 6.69 40.74 -12.85
N ARG A 416 6.95 41.10 -11.59
CA ARG A 416 6.81 42.46 -11.04
C ARG A 416 8.17 43.15 -10.83
N LYS A 417 9.17 42.78 -11.63
CA LYS A 417 10.54 43.30 -11.48
C LYS A 417 10.66 44.82 -11.55
N ASN A 418 9.87 45.46 -12.40
CA ASN A 418 9.86 46.93 -12.53
C ASN A 418 9.16 47.63 -11.35
N GLU A 419 8.22 46.94 -10.69
CA GLU A 419 7.46 47.48 -9.55
C GLU A 419 8.23 47.28 -8.22
N ASN A 420 9.18 46.35 -8.18
CA ASN A 420 10.04 46.06 -7.02
C ASN A 420 11.44 46.69 -7.14
N GLU A 421 11.63 47.64 -8.07
CA GLU A 421 12.93 48.28 -8.33
C GLU A 421 13.59 48.87 -7.08
N LYS A 422 12.79 49.44 -6.17
CA LYS A 422 13.26 49.99 -4.90
C LYS A 422 13.94 48.93 -4.02
N ASN A 423 13.41 47.71 -4.01
CA ASN A 423 13.98 46.60 -3.24
C ASN A 423 15.26 46.08 -3.91
N PHE A 424 15.31 46.03 -5.24
CA PHE A 424 16.52 45.59 -5.95
C PHE A 424 17.70 46.56 -5.80
N ARG A 425 17.43 47.83 -5.48
CA ARG A 425 18.44 48.84 -5.15
C ARG A 425 18.93 48.77 -3.69
N ASP A 426 18.28 47.96 -2.85
CA ASP A 426 18.63 47.80 -1.44
C ASP A 426 19.74 46.73 -1.26
N GLU A 427 20.85 47.13 -0.62
CA GLU A 427 22.00 46.26 -0.36
C GLU A 427 21.62 45.10 0.59
N GLY A 428 20.73 45.36 1.56
CA GLY A 428 20.22 44.35 2.49
C GLY A 428 19.36 43.29 1.79
N TYR A 429 18.54 43.70 0.83
CA TYR A 429 17.72 42.81 0.01
C TYR A 429 18.57 41.87 -0.86
N PHE A 430 19.70 42.35 -1.39
CA PHE A 430 20.64 41.52 -2.15
C PHE A 430 21.28 40.44 -1.27
N ILE A 431 21.71 40.81 -0.06
CA ILE A 431 22.30 39.88 0.91
C ILE A 431 21.25 38.85 1.38
N ALA A 432 20.03 39.29 1.65
CA ALA A 432 18.91 38.42 2.00
C ALA A 432 18.61 37.40 0.88
N PHE A 433 18.73 37.81 -0.39
CA PHE A 433 18.51 36.93 -1.54
C PHE A 433 19.57 35.82 -1.65
N HIS A 434 20.83 36.13 -1.38
CA HIS A 434 21.90 35.14 -1.34
C HIS A 434 21.73 34.15 -0.18
N ARG A 435 21.34 34.64 1.01
CA ARG A 435 21.01 33.77 2.15
C ARG A 435 19.85 32.84 1.81
N PHE A 436 18.83 33.34 1.14
CA PHE A 436 17.72 32.53 0.66
C PHE A 436 18.15 31.40 -0.29
N ILE A 437 19.07 31.66 -1.23
CA ILE A 437 19.64 30.62 -2.10
C ILE A 437 20.36 29.53 -1.28
N GLU A 438 21.13 29.92 -0.27
CA GLU A 438 21.82 28.98 0.61
C GLU A 438 20.84 28.08 1.37
N VAL A 439 19.77 28.66 1.92
CA VAL A 439 18.71 27.90 2.59
C VAL A 439 18.00 26.95 1.62
N MET A 440 17.75 27.36 0.37
CA MET A 440 17.19 26.48 -0.67
C MET A 440 18.13 25.31 -1.01
N LYS A 441 19.46 25.54 -1.06
CA LYS A 441 20.45 24.47 -1.25
C LYS A 441 20.47 23.50 -0.06
N ASN A 442 20.42 24.01 1.16
CA ASN A 442 20.38 23.20 2.38
C ASN A 442 19.10 22.35 2.46
N THR A 443 17.96 22.93 2.07
CA THR A 443 16.67 22.25 1.97
C THR A 443 16.72 21.11 0.95
N LYS A 444 17.28 21.35 -0.25
CA LYS A 444 17.49 20.30 -1.26
C LYS A 444 18.31 19.14 -0.71
N GLN A 445 19.43 19.43 -0.05
CA GLN A 445 20.31 18.40 0.49
C GLN A 445 19.62 17.58 1.58
N PHE A 446 18.84 18.23 2.46
CA PHE A 446 18.10 17.54 3.50
C PHE A 446 17.01 16.63 2.92
N ILE A 447 16.19 17.11 1.98
CA ILE A 447 15.19 16.31 1.27
C ILE A 447 15.86 15.10 0.58
N ALA A 448 16.99 15.29 -0.10
CA ALA A 448 17.74 14.19 -0.71
C ALA A 448 18.18 13.13 0.30
N ASN A 449 18.61 13.56 1.50
CA ASN A 449 19.04 12.65 2.53
C ASN A 449 17.87 11.86 3.13
N VAL A 450 16.77 12.52 3.47
CA VAL A 450 15.64 11.86 4.16
C VAL A 450 14.73 11.06 3.23
N SER A 451 14.71 11.38 1.93
CA SER A 451 13.92 10.68 0.91
C SER A 451 14.39 9.26 0.56
N THR A 452 15.59 8.87 1.00
CA THR A 452 16.21 7.56 0.73
C THR A 452 16.77 6.94 2.02
N LEU A 453 16.71 5.60 2.16
CA LEU A 453 17.31 4.92 3.32
C LEU A 453 18.83 5.14 3.45
N SER A 454 19.54 5.34 2.33
CA SER A 454 21.00 5.51 2.34
C SER A 454 21.43 6.90 2.76
N GLY A 455 20.71 7.95 2.35
CA GLY A 455 20.92 9.31 2.85
C GLY A 455 20.51 9.48 4.32
N PHE A 456 19.61 8.62 4.78
CA PHE A 456 19.11 8.59 6.15
C PHE A 456 20.17 8.18 7.18
N GLN A 457 21.25 7.51 6.74
CA GLN A 457 22.34 7.06 7.60
C GLN A 457 23.05 8.20 8.36
N LYS A 458 22.98 9.45 7.87
CA LYS A 458 23.56 10.62 8.56
C LYS A 458 22.72 11.07 9.77
N TYR A 459 21.51 10.53 9.92
CA TYR A 459 20.53 10.96 10.91
C TYR A 459 19.92 9.78 11.67
N PHE A 460 20.73 8.76 12.00
CA PHE A 460 20.31 7.57 12.75
C PHE A 460 19.56 7.87 14.06
N HIS A 461 19.66 9.09 14.57
CA HIS A 461 18.87 9.57 15.70
C HIS A 461 17.69 10.42 15.21
N ALA A 462 16.47 10.00 15.57
CA ALA A 462 15.23 10.76 15.38
C ALA A 462 15.36 12.21 15.86
N LYS A 463 16.12 12.42 16.95
CA LYS A 463 16.47 13.74 17.48
C LYS A 463 17.27 14.59 16.48
N SER A 464 18.26 14.02 15.79
CA SER A 464 19.07 14.75 14.81
C SER A 464 18.27 15.15 13.56
N VAL A 465 17.36 14.29 13.09
CA VAL A 465 16.41 14.66 12.01
C VAL A 465 15.53 15.80 12.47
N LYS A 466 14.96 15.68 13.69
CA LYS A 466 14.09 16.69 14.29
C LYS A 466 14.79 18.04 14.40
N ASP A 467 15.95 18.08 15.04
CA ASP A 467 16.71 19.31 15.27
C ASP A 467 17.09 19.97 13.93
N LYS A 468 17.50 19.19 12.93
CA LYS A 468 17.87 19.75 11.62
C LYS A 468 16.66 20.22 10.82
N PHE A 469 15.54 19.50 10.88
CA PHE A 469 14.28 19.91 10.24
C PHE A 469 13.75 21.22 10.84
N GLU A 470 13.72 21.33 12.17
CA GLU A 470 13.30 22.54 12.87
C GLU A 470 14.23 23.72 12.58
N SER A 471 15.55 23.50 12.56
CA SER A 471 16.53 24.53 12.16
C SER A 471 16.30 25.02 10.73
N LEU A 472 16.10 24.09 9.78
CA LEU A 472 15.87 24.44 8.37
C LEU A 472 14.58 25.22 8.17
N ILE A 473 13.51 24.87 8.88
CA ILE A 473 12.25 25.63 8.83
C ILE A 473 12.48 27.06 9.31
N ASN A 474 13.15 27.24 10.46
CA ASN A 474 13.41 28.56 11.01
C ASN A 474 14.30 29.41 10.09
N GLU A 475 15.36 28.81 9.52
CA GLU A 475 16.23 29.47 8.54
C GLU A 475 15.46 29.87 7.27
N PHE A 476 14.56 29.01 6.80
CA PHE A 476 13.72 29.24 5.62
C PHE A 476 12.74 30.39 5.85
N GLU A 477 12.04 30.38 6.99
CA GLU A 477 11.10 31.43 7.34
C GLU A 477 11.79 32.79 7.51
N SER A 478 12.94 32.79 8.18
CA SER A 478 13.76 34.00 8.32
C SER A 478 14.19 34.52 6.95
N ALA A 479 14.65 33.66 6.03
CA ALA A 479 15.03 34.07 4.68
C ALA A 479 13.86 34.61 3.84
N MET A 480 12.68 33.99 3.93
CA MET A 480 11.46 34.47 3.25
C MET A 480 11.00 35.83 3.80
N SER A 481 11.08 36.03 5.12
CA SER A 481 10.71 37.28 5.79
C SER A 481 11.61 38.44 5.36
N ASP A 482 12.93 38.23 5.31
CA ASP A 482 13.90 39.27 4.94
C ASP A 482 13.76 39.72 3.48
N LEU A 483 13.21 38.87 2.62
CA LEU A 483 12.88 39.20 1.24
C LEU A 483 11.49 39.83 1.07
N HIS A 484 10.78 40.10 2.16
CA HIS A 484 9.40 40.57 2.14
C HIS A 484 8.47 39.72 1.27
N PHE A 485 8.78 38.43 1.12
CA PHE A 485 7.89 37.51 0.46
C PHE A 485 6.69 37.30 1.37
N THR A 486 5.49 37.57 0.85
CA THR A 486 4.22 37.29 1.54
C THR A 486 4.21 35.84 1.97
N THR A 487 4.35 35.62 3.27
CA THR A 487 4.51 34.30 3.88
C THR A 487 3.13 33.82 4.33
N ASN A 488 2.40 33.16 3.44
CA ASN A 488 1.20 32.38 3.82
C ASN A 488 1.52 31.28 4.85
N LEU A 489 2.80 30.95 5.03
CA LEU A 489 3.31 29.92 5.95
C LEU A 489 3.26 30.32 7.44
N HIS A 490 2.90 31.55 7.80
CA HIS A 490 2.92 32.03 9.19
C HIS A 490 1.68 31.61 10.02
N ASN A 491 0.88 30.65 9.54
CA ASN A 491 -0.25 30.13 10.32
C ASN A 491 0.25 29.08 11.33
N GLU A 492 -0.15 29.21 12.60
CA GLU A 492 0.08 28.21 13.66
C GLU A 492 -0.38 26.81 13.24
N GLU A 493 -1.38 26.73 12.33
CA GLU A 493 -1.82 25.48 11.71
C GLU A 493 -0.72 24.81 10.86
N GLN A 494 0.09 25.58 10.13
CA GLN A 494 1.19 25.02 9.32
C GLN A 494 2.30 24.45 10.20
N LYS A 495 2.66 25.16 11.29
CA LYS A 495 3.63 24.66 12.27
C LYS A 495 3.13 23.38 12.93
N ARG A 496 1.83 23.27 13.20
CA ARG A 496 1.20 22.05 13.70
C ARG A 496 1.30 20.90 12.69
N ILE A 497 1.00 21.15 11.41
CA ILE A 497 1.13 20.15 10.33
C ILE A 497 2.59 19.69 10.17
N ASP A 498 3.55 20.61 10.24
CA ASP A 498 4.98 20.27 10.16
C ASP A 498 5.41 19.40 11.33
N HIS A 499 4.94 19.69 12.54
CA HIS A 499 5.24 18.92 13.74
C HIS A 499 4.56 17.53 13.74
N GLU A 500 3.31 17.44 13.27
CA GLU A 500 2.59 16.18 13.08
C GLU A 500 3.27 15.31 12.00
N SER A 501 3.65 15.90 10.87
CA SER A 501 4.37 15.24 9.76
C SER A 501 5.72 14.68 10.21
N LEU A 502 6.49 15.49 10.96
CA LEU A 502 7.77 15.10 11.54
C LEU A 502 7.60 13.93 12.52
N ASN A 503 6.66 14.04 13.48
CA ASN A 503 6.47 12.99 14.47
C ASN A 503 5.95 11.68 13.86
N SER A 504 5.09 11.74 12.84
CA SER A 504 4.60 10.56 12.13
C SER A 504 5.73 9.80 11.43
N ASP A 505 6.55 10.49 10.63
CA ASP A 505 7.68 9.85 9.93
C ASP A 505 8.72 9.33 10.94
N LEU A 506 9.00 10.07 12.01
CA LEU A 506 9.92 9.64 13.07
C LEU A 506 9.41 8.40 13.82
N GLN A 507 8.10 8.24 14.01
CA GLN A 507 7.50 7.05 14.63
C GLN A 507 7.56 5.83 13.70
N GLU A 508 7.23 6.00 12.42
CA GLU A 508 7.30 4.92 11.42
C GLU A 508 8.74 4.42 11.28
N MET A 509 9.68 5.35 11.26
CA MET A 509 11.11 5.10 11.22
C MET A 509 11.64 4.45 12.51
N ALA A 510 11.24 4.92 13.68
CA ALA A 510 11.61 4.28 14.95
C ALA A 510 11.08 2.84 15.00
N LYS A 511 9.86 2.61 14.53
CA LYS A 511 9.28 1.27 14.41
C LYS A 511 10.05 0.39 13.42
N PHE A 512 10.45 0.93 12.27
CA PHE A 512 11.29 0.25 11.28
C PHE A 512 12.64 -0.16 11.87
N LEU A 513 13.33 0.79 12.52
CA LEU A 513 14.64 0.58 13.13
C LEU A 513 14.56 -0.42 14.28
N ASN A 514 13.57 -0.32 15.17
CA ASN A 514 13.38 -1.29 16.26
C ASN A 514 13.07 -2.69 15.71
N THR A 515 12.25 -2.79 14.67
CA THR A 515 11.86 -4.08 14.07
C THR A 515 13.03 -4.78 13.34
N ILE A 516 13.96 -4.00 12.79
CA ILE A 516 15.19 -4.49 12.16
C ILE A 516 16.27 -4.77 13.22
N GLY A 517 16.45 -3.86 14.19
CA GLY A 517 17.45 -3.92 15.24
C GLY A 517 17.32 -5.16 16.12
N GLU A 518 16.10 -5.51 16.56
CA GLU A 518 15.89 -6.68 17.44
C GLU A 518 16.19 -8.03 16.77
N ASN A 519 16.14 -8.13 15.43
CA ASN A 519 16.15 -9.42 14.71
C ASN A 519 17.24 -9.58 13.64
N VAL A 520 18.00 -8.53 13.30
CA VAL A 520 19.00 -8.57 12.21
C VAL A 520 20.45 -8.54 12.72
N ILE A 521 20.74 -7.81 13.81
CA ILE A 521 22.07 -7.69 14.47
C ILE A 521 21.86 -7.78 15.99
N ASP A 522 22.85 -8.22 16.77
CA ASP A 522 22.68 -8.44 18.23
C ASP A 522 22.59 -7.15 19.08
N THR A 523 22.95 -5.97 18.56
CA THR A 523 22.81 -4.68 19.27
C THR A 523 22.68 -3.46 18.32
N ASP A 524 21.82 -2.50 18.66
CA ASP A 524 21.61 -1.26 17.88
C ASP A 524 22.89 -0.43 17.68
N GLN A 525 23.81 -0.46 18.65
CA GLN A 525 25.08 0.27 18.60
C GLN A 525 26.08 -0.34 17.58
N GLN A 526 26.05 -1.67 17.38
CA GLN A 526 26.89 -2.36 16.40
C GLN A 526 26.41 -2.13 14.96
N VAL A 527 25.09 -2.03 14.75
CA VAL A 527 24.48 -1.69 13.45
C VAL A 527 25.04 -0.34 12.95
N ASN A 528 25.02 0.68 13.81
CA ASN A 528 25.42 2.04 13.46
C ASN A 528 26.92 2.13 13.14
N THR A 529 27.76 1.48 13.95
CA THR A 529 29.21 1.40 13.71
C THR A 529 29.50 0.73 12.36
N THR A 530 28.86 -0.43 12.11
CA THR A 530 29.06 -1.21 10.87
C THR A 530 28.66 -0.42 9.62
N LEU A 531 27.51 0.26 9.68
CA LEU A 531 27.02 1.07 8.55
C LEU A 531 27.92 2.27 8.27
N THR A 532 28.41 2.93 9.32
CA THR A 532 29.36 4.05 9.20
C THR A 532 30.66 3.60 8.55
N GLU A 533 31.22 2.48 9.01
CA GLU A 533 32.45 1.92 8.44
C GLU A 533 32.26 1.48 6.97
N ILE A 534 31.13 0.87 6.63
CA ILE A 534 30.79 0.55 5.23
C ILE A 534 30.69 1.82 4.39
N GLY A 535 30.07 2.89 4.91
CA GLY A 535 30.01 4.20 4.26
C GLY A 535 31.40 4.79 3.97
N ILE A 536 32.31 4.74 4.94
CA ILE A 536 33.70 5.19 4.80
C ILE A 536 34.43 4.37 3.73
N LEU A 537 34.37 3.04 3.80
CA LEU A 537 35.00 2.13 2.83
C LEU A 537 34.51 2.39 1.41
N LYS A 538 33.21 2.70 1.23
CA LYS A 538 32.63 3.04 -0.07
C LYS A 538 33.12 4.37 -0.61
N ASN A 539 33.20 5.40 0.21
CA ASN A 539 33.70 6.71 -0.23
C ASN A 539 35.14 6.62 -0.75
N GLN A 540 35.97 5.79 -0.10
CA GLN A 540 37.33 5.49 -0.55
C GLN A 540 37.37 4.74 -1.90
N MET A 541 36.33 3.99 -2.28
CA MET A 541 36.22 3.36 -3.62
C MET A 541 35.92 4.35 -4.75
N VAL A 542 35.30 5.50 -4.43
CA VAL A 542 34.84 6.49 -5.42
C VAL A 542 35.86 7.62 -5.59
N SER A 543 36.63 7.97 -4.55
CA SER A 543 37.67 9.01 -4.61
C SER A 543 38.86 8.67 -3.70
N PRO A 544 39.88 7.94 -4.19
CA PRO A 544 41.05 7.60 -3.38
C PRO A 544 41.88 8.85 -3.08
N LYS A 545 41.84 9.34 -1.83
CA LYS A 545 42.77 10.38 -1.34
C LYS A 545 44.14 9.75 -1.06
N SER A 546 45.23 10.41 -1.46
CA SER A 546 46.61 9.89 -1.41
C SER A 546 47.16 9.58 0.00
N ASN A 547 46.46 9.97 1.07
CA ASN A 547 46.92 9.86 2.47
C ASN A 547 46.04 8.96 3.36
N THR A 548 45.27 8.02 2.80
CA THR A 548 44.42 7.11 3.58
C THR A 548 45.01 5.70 3.68
N ALA A 549 44.86 5.05 4.85
CA ALA A 549 45.40 3.71 5.11
C ALA A 549 44.91 2.68 4.08
N PRO A 550 45.74 1.71 3.65
CA PRO A 550 45.37 0.75 2.62
C PRO A 550 44.19 -0.13 3.08
N ILE A 551 43.16 -0.24 2.24
CA ILE A 551 42.02 -1.13 2.49
C ILE A 551 42.50 -2.58 2.38
N THR A 552 42.58 -3.28 3.51
CA THR A 552 42.94 -4.70 3.58
C THR A 552 41.79 -5.51 4.18
N ALA A 553 41.52 -6.67 3.58
CA ALA A 553 40.63 -7.65 4.20
C ALA A 553 41.32 -8.25 5.44
N ASN A 554 40.54 -8.76 6.39
CA ASN A 554 41.10 -9.49 7.53
C ASN A 554 41.93 -10.68 7.04
N GLU A 555 43.13 -10.87 7.60
CA GLU A 555 43.97 -12.04 7.36
C GLU A 555 43.96 -12.95 8.58
N ILE A 556 43.92 -14.26 8.35
CA ILE A 556 43.90 -15.30 9.39
C ILE A 556 45.20 -16.10 9.23
N ASP A 557 45.96 -16.28 10.32
CA ASP A 557 47.16 -17.10 10.30
C ASP A 557 46.78 -18.55 9.93
N PRO A 558 47.40 -19.16 8.90
CA PRO A 558 47.16 -20.55 8.53
C PRO A 558 47.25 -21.54 9.70
N LYS A 559 48.03 -21.23 10.75
CA LYS A 559 48.15 -22.06 11.97
C LYS A 559 46.88 -22.08 12.81
N ASP A 560 46.03 -21.07 12.68
CA ASP A 560 44.76 -20.99 13.41
C ASP A 560 43.67 -21.86 12.74
N LEU A 561 43.88 -22.29 11.50
CA LEU A 561 42.99 -23.19 10.76
C LEU A 561 43.37 -24.65 10.99
N LYS A 562 42.71 -25.28 11.94
CA LYS A 562 42.96 -26.68 12.33
C LYS A 562 42.10 -27.65 11.52
N ASP A 563 42.58 -28.87 11.32
CA ASP A 563 41.75 -29.94 10.77
C ASP A 563 40.71 -30.43 11.79
N PRO A 564 39.53 -30.88 11.32
CA PRO A 564 38.57 -31.56 12.18
C PRO A 564 39.20 -32.77 12.88
N GLN A 565 38.95 -32.92 14.18
CA GLN A 565 39.47 -34.05 14.97
C GLN A 565 38.95 -35.41 14.46
N VAL A 566 37.77 -35.42 13.85
CA VAL A 566 37.14 -36.59 13.23
C VAL A 566 36.75 -36.23 11.81
N GLY A 567 37.36 -36.90 10.84
CA GLY A 567 37.04 -36.71 9.42
C GLY A 567 35.63 -37.18 9.08
N ARG A 568 34.90 -36.40 8.29
CA ARG A 568 33.58 -36.71 7.78
C ARG A 568 33.57 -36.71 6.24
N PRO A 569 32.68 -37.49 5.60
CA PRO A 569 32.54 -37.48 4.14
C PRO A 569 32.22 -36.10 3.55
N ASP A 570 31.59 -35.21 4.32
CA ASP A 570 31.19 -33.87 3.88
C ASP A 570 32.22 -32.76 4.20
N ASP A 571 33.38 -33.11 4.77
CA ASP A 571 34.45 -32.14 5.07
C ASP A 571 35.08 -31.53 3.81
N ARG A 572 34.88 -32.15 2.63
CA ARG A 572 35.15 -31.54 1.33
C ARG A 572 33.86 -31.47 0.52
N ARG A 573 33.51 -30.28 0.02
CA ARG A 573 32.35 -30.06 -0.86
C ARG A 573 32.82 -29.62 -2.24
N GLY A 574 32.66 -30.53 -3.20
CA GLY A 574 33.25 -30.37 -4.53
C GLY A 574 34.79 -30.30 -4.45
N THR A 575 35.41 -29.68 -5.45
CA THR A 575 36.87 -29.52 -5.54
C THR A 575 37.39 -28.23 -4.89
N THR A 576 36.51 -27.34 -4.43
CA THR A 576 36.86 -25.97 -4.08
C THR A 576 36.62 -25.57 -2.63
N ILE A 577 35.93 -26.39 -1.84
CA ILE A 577 35.59 -26.06 -0.44
C ILE A 577 36.10 -27.17 0.49
N VAL A 578 36.89 -26.75 1.48
CA VAL A 578 37.44 -27.62 2.53
C VAL A 578 36.99 -27.10 3.89
N ARG A 579 36.56 -28.00 4.78
CA ARG A 579 36.20 -27.66 6.15
C ARG A 579 37.43 -27.63 7.05
N LYS A 580 37.54 -26.58 7.87
CA LYS A 580 38.54 -26.42 8.92
C LYS A 580 37.86 -25.97 10.23
N ILE A 581 38.63 -25.88 11.31
CA ILE A 581 38.21 -25.36 12.59
C ILE A 581 38.97 -24.06 12.87
N LEU A 582 38.26 -22.99 13.16
CA LEU A 582 38.80 -21.69 13.59
C LEU A 582 38.16 -21.33 14.92
N ASN A 583 38.97 -21.09 15.97
CA ASN A 583 38.49 -20.75 17.32
C ASN A 583 37.42 -21.71 17.89
N GLY A 584 37.47 -23.00 17.50
CA GLY A 584 36.50 -24.03 17.93
C GLY A 584 35.23 -24.09 17.07
N GLU A 585 35.04 -23.19 16.11
CA GLU A 585 33.92 -23.21 15.18
C GLU A 585 34.30 -23.85 13.83
N ASN A 586 33.34 -24.49 13.17
CA ASN A 586 33.54 -25.02 11.83
C ASN A 586 33.52 -23.89 10.80
N VAL A 587 34.54 -23.84 9.95
CA VAL A 587 34.66 -22.86 8.87
C VAL A 587 34.84 -23.53 7.52
N ALA A 588 34.36 -22.86 6.48
CA ALA A 588 34.55 -23.24 5.09
C ALA A 588 35.71 -22.44 4.49
N CYS A 589 36.78 -23.13 4.09
CA CYS A 589 37.87 -22.58 3.31
C CYS A 589 37.58 -22.81 1.82
N LYS A 590 37.19 -21.73 1.13
CA LYS A 590 36.92 -21.74 -0.30
C LYS A 590 38.16 -21.29 -1.07
N ILE A 591 38.66 -22.15 -1.96
CA ILE A 591 39.81 -21.87 -2.81
C ILE A 591 39.54 -20.63 -3.67
N LYS A 592 40.45 -19.66 -3.59
CA LYS A 592 40.42 -18.44 -4.40
C LYS A 592 41.04 -18.75 -5.75
N ILE A 593 40.22 -18.86 -6.79
CA ILE A 593 40.73 -18.93 -8.17
C ILE A 593 41.36 -17.57 -8.47
N ILE A 594 42.66 -17.57 -8.76
CA ILE A 594 43.45 -16.38 -9.09
C ILE A 594 43.03 -15.90 -10.48
N ASP A 595 41.97 -15.10 -10.56
CA ASP A 595 41.85 -14.15 -11.67
C ASP A 595 42.80 -12.97 -11.37
N ALA A 596 43.67 -12.67 -12.34
CA ALA A 596 44.87 -11.84 -12.24
C ALA A 596 44.68 -10.35 -11.89
N GLU A 597 43.94 -10.00 -10.83
CA GLU A 597 43.68 -8.62 -10.40
C GLU A 597 44.06 -8.35 -8.93
N GLN A 598 45.21 -8.84 -8.49
CA GLN A 598 45.77 -8.50 -7.17
C GLN A 598 46.09 -7.00 -6.98
N GLY A 599 45.92 -6.16 -8.03
CA GLY A 599 46.07 -4.70 -8.00
C GLY A 599 44.77 -3.88 -7.94
N ASN A 600 43.58 -4.49 -8.02
CA ASN A 600 42.34 -3.72 -8.12
C ASN A 600 41.82 -3.29 -6.73
N ILE A 601 41.92 -2.00 -6.42
CA ILE A 601 41.38 -1.37 -5.19
C ILE A 601 39.92 -1.78 -4.94
N LYS A 602 39.13 -2.00 -6.01
CA LYS A 602 37.73 -2.44 -5.91
C LYS A 602 37.57 -3.86 -5.35
N ALA A 603 38.48 -4.77 -5.68
CA ALA A 603 38.44 -6.15 -5.18
C ALA A 603 38.78 -6.20 -3.68
N ARG A 604 39.74 -5.40 -3.23
CA ARG A 604 40.11 -5.29 -1.80
C ARG A 604 39.00 -4.64 -0.97
N ALA A 605 38.39 -3.58 -1.50
CA ALA A 605 37.26 -2.93 -0.85
C ALA A 605 36.02 -3.83 -0.76
N HIS A 606 35.73 -4.65 -1.78
CA HIS A 606 34.66 -5.66 -1.69
C HIS A 606 34.91 -6.68 -0.57
N LEU A 607 36.14 -7.17 -0.41
CA LEU A 607 36.47 -8.10 0.67
C LEU A 607 36.39 -7.44 2.06
N ALA A 608 36.76 -6.17 2.17
CA ALA A 608 36.59 -5.40 3.41
C ALA A 608 35.11 -5.20 3.76
N ILE A 609 34.26 -4.86 2.77
CA ILE A 609 32.80 -4.77 2.95
C ILE A 609 32.23 -6.11 3.40
N LEU A 610 32.64 -7.22 2.78
CA LEU A 610 32.20 -8.57 3.20
C LEU A 610 32.56 -8.87 4.65
N GLY A 611 33.74 -8.44 5.10
CA GLY A 611 34.15 -8.58 6.51
C GLY A 611 33.31 -7.77 7.49
N LYS A 612 32.66 -6.70 7.02
CA LYS A 612 31.73 -5.87 7.82
C LYS A 612 30.29 -6.38 7.77
N LEU A 613 29.86 -7.03 6.70
CA LEU A 613 28.51 -7.60 6.58
C LEU A 613 28.26 -8.80 7.52
N LYS A 614 29.31 -9.37 8.14
CA LYS A 614 29.23 -10.51 9.07
C LYS A 614 28.35 -10.29 10.29
N GLU A 615 28.05 -9.03 10.63
CA GLU A 615 27.22 -8.67 11.79
C GLU A 615 25.75 -9.04 11.57
N SER A 616 25.30 -9.20 10.32
CA SER A 616 23.93 -9.66 10.03
C SER A 616 23.77 -11.16 10.24
N LYS A 617 22.73 -11.56 10.98
CA LYS A 617 22.37 -12.97 11.21
C LYS A 617 22.09 -13.72 9.88
N ASN A 618 21.56 -13.01 8.89
CA ASN A 618 21.10 -13.56 7.60
C ASN A 618 22.09 -13.34 6.44
N ILE A 619 23.33 -12.96 6.72
CA ILE A 619 24.42 -12.95 5.74
C ILE A 619 25.46 -14.01 6.15
N LEU A 620 26.04 -14.67 5.15
CA LEU A 620 27.12 -15.62 5.38
C LEU A 620 28.38 -14.89 5.86
N LYS A 621 28.79 -15.16 7.09
CA LYS A 621 29.94 -14.56 7.76
C LYS A 621 31.21 -14.86 6.99
N PHE A 622 31.91 -13.80 6.61
CA PHE A 622 33.26 -13.84 6.07
C PHE A 622 34.25 -13.48 7.18
N TYR A 623 35.13 -14.42 7.53
CA TYR A 623 36.11 -14.21 8.59
C TYR A 623 37.38 -13.52 8.06
N GLY A 624 37.84 -13.88 6.86
CA GLY A 624 39.05 -13.32 6.27
C GLY A 624 39.68 -14.18 5.18
N LEU A 625 40.89 -13.78 4.77
CA LEU A 625 41.75 -14.52 3.85
C LEU A 625 42.77 -15.35 4.64
N SER A 626 43.14 -16.52 4.11
CA SER A 626 44.21 -17.34 4.67
C SER A 626 44.84 -18.23 3.59
N LYS A 627 45.70 -19.18 3.99
CA LYS A 627 46.26 -20.21 3.12
C LYS A 627 45.99 -21.61 3.67
N VAL A 628 45.62 -22.53 2.79
CA VAL A 628 45.48 -23.95 3.10
C VAL A 628 46.17 -24.73 1.98
N GLU A 629 47.10 -25.63 2.32
CA GLU A 629 47.84 -26.43 1.34
C GLU A 629 48.50 -25.54 0.24
N ASP A 630 49.13 -24.44 0.66
CA ASP A 630 49.75 -23.40 -0.21
C ASP A 630 48.81 -22.68 -1.20
N GLN A 631 47.50 -22.88 -1.10
CA GLN A 631 46.51 -22.15 -1.87
C GLN A 631 45.88 -21.02 -1.08
N ASP A 632 45.70 -19.86 -1.72
CA ASP A 632 44.94 -18.75 -1.15
C ASP A 632 43.47 -19.17 -0.99
N VAL A 633 42.93 -19.01 0.21
CA VAL A 633 41.54 -19.35 0.52
C VAL A 633 40.80 -18.16 1.14
N MET A 634 39.49 -18.11 0.88
CA MET A 634 38.54 -17.27 1.61
C MET A 634 37.87 -18.11 2.70
N VAL A 635 37.85 -17.60 3.93
CA VAL A 635 37.31 -18.31 5.10
C VAL A 635 35.93 -17.77 5.44
N PHE A 636 34.92 -18.64 5.38
CA PHE A 636 33.52 -18.35 5.71
C PHE A 636 33.03 -19.24 6.85
N GLU A 637 31.90 -18.90 7.46
CA GLU A 637 31.20 -19.85 8.34
C GLU A 637 30.76 -21.09 7.58
N TRP A 638 30.73 -22.22 8.29
CA TRP A 638 30.26 -23.48 7.73
C TRP A 638 28.72 -23.50 7.67
N ALA A 639 28.18 -23.88 6.51
CA ALA A 639 26.74 -24.06 6.31
C ALA A 639 26.39 -25.54 6.26
N ASP A 640 25.89 -26.11 7.35
CA ASP A 640 25.73 -27.56 7.53
C ASP A 640 24.94 -28.26 6.42
N TYR A 641 23.90 -27.63 5.88
CA TYR A 641 23.05 -28.24 4.86
C TYR A 641 23.39 -27.82 3.42
N GLY A 642 24.41 -26.97 3.24
CA GLY A 642 24.76 -26.45 1.93
C GLY A 642 23.81 -25.34 1.47
N SER A 643 23.51 -25.26 0.18
CA SER A 643 22.56 -24.26 -0.34
C SER A 643 21.10 -24.68 -0.10
N LEU A 644 20.19 -23.71 -0.02
CA LEU A 644 18.75 -23.96 0.09
C LEU A 644 18.22 -24.79 -1.09
N GLN A 645 18.85 -24.65 -2.26
CA GLN A 645 18.60 -25.53 -3.40
C GLN A 645 18.96 -26.98 -3.10
N GLU A 646 20.13 -27.25 -2.54
CA GLU A 646 20.52 -28.60 -2.12
C GLU A 646 19.60 -29.15 -1.01
N VAL A 647 19.09 -28.27 -0.14
CA VAL A 647 18.13 -28.65 0.92
C VAL A 647 16.84 -29.15 0.32
N TYR A 648 16.15 -28.38 -0.53
CA TYR A 648 14.84 -28.81 -1.04
C TYR A 648 14.94 -29.99 -2.04
N LEU A 649 16.15 -30.25 -2.59
CA LEU A 649 16.40 -31.45 -3.40
C LEU A 649 16.51 -32.73 -2.55
N LYS A 650 16.83 -32.61 -1.25
CA LYS A 650 17.01 -33.73 -0.31
C LYS A 650 15.89 -33.88 0.70
N TYR A 651 15.23 -32.78 1.04
CA TYR A 651 14.23 -32.69 2.10
C TYR A 651 12.97 -31.98 1.59
N ASP A 652 11.81 -32.36 2.12
CA ASP A 652 10.59 -31.58 1.99
C ASP A 652 10.52 -30.52 3.10
N ILE A 653 10.40 -29.26 2.70
CA ILE A 653 10.35 -28.11 3.61
C ILE A 653 8.88 -27.78 3.92
N GLY A 654 8.51 -27.86 5.21
CA GLY A 654 7.16 -27.51 5.67
C GLY A 654 6.76 -26.05 5.43
N TRP A 655 5.46 -25.77 5.35
CA TRP A 655 4.92 -24.43 5.03
C TRP A 655 5.37 -23.33 6.00
N ARG A 656 5.35 -23.59 7.30
CA ARG A 656 5.79 -22.61 8.31
C ARG A 656 7.30 -22.33 8.19
N SER A 657 8.10 -23.36 7.96
CA SER A 657 9.54 -23.24 7.66
C SER A 657 9.81 -22.44 6.38
N LYS A 658 9.01 -22.61 5.32
CA LYS A 658 9.10 -21.80 4.09
C LYS A 658 8.83 -20.32 4.35
N ILE A 659 7.79 -20.00 5.14
CA ILE A 659 7.46 -18.61 5.50
C ILE A 659 8.62 -17.98 6.30
N GLN A 660 9.13 -18.68 7.31
CA GLN A 660 10.22 -18.19 8.13
C GLN A 660 11.51 -18.02 7.31
N THR A 661 11.84 -18.99 6.46
CA THR A 661 12.99 -18.91 5.55
C THR A 661 12.87 -17.71 4.62
N ALA A 662 11.70 -17.45 4.05
CA ALA A 662 11.44 -16.28 3.21
C ALA A 662 11.59 -14.96 3.98
N LEU A 663 11.07 -14.90 5.21
CA LEU A 663 11.19 -13.73 6.09
C LEU A 663 12.67 -13.44 6.41
N ASP A 664 13.44 -14.47 6.74
CA ASP A 664 14.86 -14.35 7.11
C ASP A 664 15.74 -13.96 5.91
N ILE A 665 15.46 -14.46 4.71
CA ILE A 665 16.10 -13.97 3.48
C ILE A 665 15.74 -12.50 3.25
N CYS A 666 14.47 -12.13 3.46
CA CYS A 666 14.02 -10.74 3.31
C CYS A 666 14.74 -9.80 4.30
N ARG A 667 14.95 -10.23 5.55
CA ARG A 667 15.76 -9.50 6.56
C ARG A 667 17.18 -9.25 6.08
N GLY A 668 17.85 -10.25 5.52
CA GLY A 668 19.17 -10.09 4.91
C GLY A 668 19.19 -9.07 3.75
N LEU A 669 18.17 -9.10 2.89
CA LEU A 669 18.05 -8.15 1.78
C LEU A 669 17.77 -6.72 2.25
N VAL A 670 16.92 -6.56 3.28
CA VAL A 670 16.66 -5.25 3.91
C VAL A 670 17.94 -4.68 4.51
N PHE A 671 18.76 -5.51 5.15
CA PHE A 671 20.06 -5.10 5.65
C PHE A 671 20.99 -4.64 4.52
N LEU A 672 21.11 -5.41 3.42
CA LEU A 672 21.92 -5.01 2.27
C LEU A 672 21.44 -3.70 1.63
N GLN A 673 20.12 -3.51 1.52
CA GLN A 673 19.54 -2.27 1.02
C GLN A 673 19.83 -1.09 1.96
N THR A 674 19.80 -1.32 3.28
CA THR A 674 20.20 -0.32 4.28
C THR A 674 21.68 0.02 4.13
N CYS A 675 22.50 -0.96 3.80
CA CYS A 675 23.89 -0.78 3.42
C CYS A 675 24.08 -0.22 2.00
N ASP A 676 23.06 0.18 1.23
CA ASP A 676 23.10 0.56 -0.21
C ASP A 676 23.99 -0.36 -1.07
N ILE A 677 23.84 -1.67 -0.85
CA ILE A 677 24.52 -2.74 -1.60
C ILE A 677 23.44 -3.54 -2.33
N LEU A 678 23.63 -3.68 -3.64
CA LEU A 678 22.89 -4.63 -4.45
C LEU A 678 23.69 -5.95 -4.51
N HIS A 679 23.01 -7.08 -4.38
CA HIS A 679 23.56 -8.43 -4.44
C HIS A 679 23.69 -8.98 -5.87
N HIS A 680 22.71 -8.69 -6.75
CA HIS A 680 22.67 -9.10 -8.17
C HIS A 680 22.44 -10.58 -8.52
N ASP A 681 22.48 -11.50 -7.56
CA ASP A 681 22.39 -12.95 -7.82
C ASP A 681 21.54 -13.67 -6.76
N ILE A 682 20.29 -13.20 -6.60
CA ILE A 682 19.33 -13.68 -5.60
C ILE A 682 18.60 -14.91 -6.16
N ARG A 683 18.92 -16.10 -5.62
CA ARG A 683 18.30 -17.40 -5.94
C ARG A 683 18.61 -18.42 -4.85
N CYS A 684 17.84 -19.52 -4.73
CA CYS A 684 18.03 -20.51 -3.65
C CYS A 684 19.43 -21.16 -3.66
N ALA A 685 20.07 -21.26 -4.82
CA ALA A 685 21.45 -21.76 -4.95
C ALA A 685 22.50 -20.90 -4.22
N ASN A 686 22.20 -19.62 -3.95
CA ASN A 686 23.08 -18.68 -3.25
C ASN A 686 22.62 -18.37 -1.82
N ILE A 687 21.64 -19.12 -1.31
CA ILE A 687 21.21 -19.04 0.09
C ILE A 687 21.81 -20.24 0.82
N MET A 688 22.69 -20.01 1.78
CA MET A 688 23.32 -21.08 2.56
C MET A 688 22.48 -21.40 3.81
N MET A 689 22.39 -22.68 4.17
CA MET A 689 21.57 -23.17 5.28
C MET A 689 22.44 -23.74 6.40
N THR A 690 22.31 -23.14 7.59
CA THR A 690 23.02 -23.56 8.82
C THR A 690 22.32 -24.72 9.52
N LYS A 691 22.98 -25.34 10.52
CA LYS A 691 22.38 -26.39 11.37
C LYS A 691 21.04 -26.00 12.00
N GLN A 692 20.84 -24.73 12.29
CA GLN A 692 19.61 -24.18 12.88
C GLN A 692 18.55 -23.82 11.82
N LEU A 693 18.80 -24.15 10.55
CA LEU A 693 17.95 -23.82 9.40
C LEU A 693 17.74 -22.32 9.20
N VAL A 694 18.71 -21.52 9.64
CA VAL A 694 18.77 -20.09 9.35
C VAL A 694 19.35 -19.90 7.95
N PRO A 695 18.63 -19.23 7.02
CA PRO A 695 19.13 -18.92 5.69
C PRO A 695 20.09 -17.74 5.73
N LYS A 696 21.16 -17.85 4.95
CA LYS A 696 22.24 -16.86 4.86
C LYS A 696 22.55 -16.50 3.42
N LEU A 697 22.39 -15.23 3.07
CA LEU A 697 22.76 -14.69 1.77
C LEU A 697 24.27 -14.87 1.54
N SER A 698 24.64 -15.36 0.36
CA SER A 698 26.03 -15.67 -0.01
C SER A 698 26.30 -15.35 -1.48
N ASN A 699 27.55 -15.51 -1.93
CA ASN A 699 27.95 -15.26 -3.31
C ASN A 699 27.80 -13.78 -3.74
N PHE A 700 28.56 -12.91 -3.08
CA PHE A 700 28.65 -11.48 -3.36
C PHE A 700 29.57 -11.13 -4.55
N LYS A 701 29.86 -12.08 -5.44
CA LYS A 701 30.76 -11.87 -6.60
C LYS A 701 30.34 -10.70 -7.48
N TYR A 702 29.03 -10.50 -7.63
CA TYR A 702 28.45 -9.44 -8.46
C TYR A 702 27.90 -8.27 -7.65
N ALA A 703 28.08 -8.30 -6.32
CA ALA A 703 27.57 -7.28 -5.43
C ALA A 703 28.26 -5.94 -5.72
N ARG A 704 27.50 -4.85 -5.62
CA ARG A 704 28.02 -3.49 -5.90
C ARG A 704 27.15 -2.42 -5.28
N HIS A 705 27.67 -1.20 -5.31
CA HIS A 705 26.97 -0.03 -4.82
C HIS A 705 25.76 0.35 -5.68
N ASN A 706 24.73 0.88 -5.00
CA ASN A 706 23.66 1.73 -5.54
C ASN A 706 24.05 2.49 -6.82
N SER A 707 25.04 3.37 -6.65
CA SER A 707 25.49 4.36 -7.63
C SER A 707 26.47 3.86 -8.70
N GLN A 708 26.96 2.61 -8.64
CA GLN A 708 27.92 2.08 -9.61
C GLN A 708 27.29 1.55 -10.92
N ALA A 709 28.10 1.52 -12.00
CA ALA A 709 27.70 0.97 -13.29
C ALA A 709 27.38 -0.54 -13.20
N THR A 710 26.61 -1.06 -14.17
CA THR A 710 26.27 -2.48 -14.18
C THR A 710 27.52 -3.33 -14.47
N THR A 711 27.85 -4.28 -13.59
CA THR A 711 28.86 -5.32 -13.85
C THR A 711 28.39 -6.25 -14.97
N ASP A 712 29.27 -6.50 -15.92
CA ASP A 712 29.06 -7.49 -16.96
C ASP A 712 29.09 -8.91 -16.37
N ILE A 713 28.01 -9.66 -16.53
CA ILE A 713 27.86 -11.00 -15.95
C ILE A 713 28.36 -11.99 -17.00
N LYS A 714 29.62 -12.42 -16.87
CA LYS A 714 30.25 -13.41 -17.78
C LYS A 714 29.45 -14.71 -17.94
N GLU A 715 28.63 -15.07 -16.95
CA GLU A 715 27.72 -16.24 -16.95
C GLU A 715 26.25 -15.83 -16.85
N ILE A 716 25.82 -14.87 -17.68
CA ILE A 716 24.42 -14.38 -17.68
C ILE A 716 23.40 -15.52 -17.85
N THR A 717 23.83 -16.63 -18.44
CA THR A 717 23.04 -17.84 -18.63
C THR A 717 22.54 -18.46 -17.32
N ASN A 718 23.33 -18.40 -16.25
CA ASN A 718 22.98 -19.01 -14.97
C ASN A 718 21.97 -18.17 -14.17
N ILE A 719 21.82 -16.88 -14.47
CA ILE A 719 21.01 -15.92 -13.71
C ILE A 719 19.70 -15.55 -14.45
N LEU A 720 19.62 -15.81 -15.77
CA LEU A 720 18.50 -15.36 -16.62
C LEU A 720 17.11 -15.72 -16.08
N ARG A 721 16.96 -16.90 -15.45
CA ARG A 721 15.68 -17.40 -14.89
C ARG A 721 15.11 -16.49 -13.78
N TRP A 722 15.97 -15.76 -13.06
CA TRP A 722 15.60 -14.84 -11.98
C TRP A 722 15.73 -13.37 -12.40
N MET A 723 16.08 -13.08 -13.66
CA MET A 723 16.36 -11.73 -14.15
C MET A 723 15.09 -10.94 -14.43
N ALA A 724 15.07 -9.68 -13.99
CA ALA A 724 13.94 -8.78 -14.23
C ALA A 724 13.75 -8.43 -15.72
N PRO A 725 12.50 -8.23 -16.20
CA PRO A 725 12.21 -7.98 -17.62
C PRO A 725 12.93 -6.76 -18.18
N GLU A 726 12.99 -5.67 -17.41
CA GLU A 726 13.66 -4.44 -17.81
C GLU A 726 15.16 -4.64 -18.06
N LYS A 727 15.79 -5.50 -17.25
CA LYS A 727 17.21 -5.82 -17.38
C LYS A 727 17.45 -6.83 -18.50
N MET A 728 16.52 -7.75 -18.72
CA MET A 728 16.58 -8.75 -19.78
C MET A 728 16.41 -8.16 -21.18
N LYS A 729 15.63 -7.07 -21.30
CA LYS A 729 15.41 -6.35 -22.55
C LYS A 729 16.69 -5.72 -23.08
N ASP A 730 17.45 -5.05 -22.20
CA ASP A 730 18.73 -4.45 -22.52
C ASP A 730 19.76 -4.67 -21.39
N PRO A 731 20.43 -5.84 -21.39
CA PRO A 731 21.37 -6.20 -20.33
C PRO A 731 22.60 -5.30 -20.24
N LYS A 732 22.94 -4.58 -21.31
CA LYS A 732 24.14 -3.75 -21.37
C LYS A 732 23.86 -2.32 -20.90
N ASN A 733 22.77 -1.71 -21.37
CA ASN A 733 22.54 -0.27 -21.13
C ASN A 733 21.61 0.00 -19.93
N VAL A 734 20.68 -0.91 -19.61
CA VAL A 734 19.78 -0.68 -18.47
C VAL A 734 20.52 -0.92 -17.16
N ARG A 735 20.50 0.05 -16.25
CA ARG A 735 21.09 -0.09 -14.91
C ARG A 735 20.33 -1.13 -14.09
N TYR A 736 21.05 -2.02 -13.40
CA TYR A 736 20.44 -2.89 -12.41
C TYR A 736 20.16 -2.11 -11.11
N THR A 737 18.97 -2.28 -10.53
CA THR A 737 18.47 -1.50 -9.39
C THR A 737 17.86 -2.40 -8.32
N PHE A 738 17.51 -1.85 -7.15
CA PHE A 738 16.74 -2.55 -6.12
C PHE A 738 15.40 -3.10 -6.63
N LYS A 739 14.80 -2.49 -7.65
CA LYS A 739 13.58 -3.04 -8.27
C LYS A 739 13.88 -4.35 -9.00
N CYS A 740 15.06 -4.49 -9.60
CA CYS A 740 15.49 -5.75 -10.19
C CYS A 740 15.68 -6.82 -9.11
N GLU A 741 16.24 -6.47 -7.94
CA GLU A 741 16.38 -7.41 -6.81
C GLU A 741 15.04 -7.91 -6.29
N ILE A 742 14.05 -7.02 -6.17
CA ILE A 742 12.70 -7.39 -5.74
C ILE A 742 12.08 -8.42 -6.70
N PHE A 743 12.31 -8.26 -8.01
CA PHE A 743 11.87 -9.25 -8.99
C PHE A 743 12.57 -10.61 -8.80
N SER A 744 13.91 -10.60 -8.67
CA SER A 744 14.70 -11.81 -8.44
C SER A 744 14.29 -12.50 -7.13
N PHE A 745 13.97 -11.73 -6.08
CA PHE A 745 13.43 -12.25 -4.84
C PHE A 745 12.04 -12.88 -5.03
N GLY A 746 11.15 -12.28 -5.83
CA GLY A 746 9.88 -12.91 -6.21
C GLY A 746 10.06 -14.27 -6.91
N MET A 747 11.05 -14.38 -7.79
CA MET A 747 11.40 -15.66 -8.44
C MET A 747 12.01 -16.67 -7.45
N LEU A 748 12.84 -16.22 -6.50
CA LEU A 748 13.36 -17.05 -5.40
C LEU A 748 12.22 -17.57 -4.52
N LEU A 749 11.26 -16.72 -4.15
CA LEU A 749 10.10 -17.12 -3.37
C LEU A 749 9.26 -18.18 -4.10
N TRP A 750 9.14 -18.07 -5.42
CA TRP A 750 8.52 -19.11 -6.24
C TRP A 750 9.33 -20.42 -6.23
N GLU A 751 10.66 -20.34 -6.39
CA GLU A 751 11.56 -21.50 -6.33
C GLU A 751 11.45 -22.23 -4.98
N LEU A 752 11.40 -21.48 -3.88
CA LEU A 752 11.18 -22.02 -2.52
C LEU A 752 9.78 -22.62 -2.35
N LEU A 753 8.76 -21.97 -2.92
CA LEU A 753 7.37 -22.42 -2.84
C LEU A 753 7.20 -23.82 -3.44
N PHE A 754 7.70 -23.97 -4.67
CA PHE A 754 7.55 -25.18 -5.47
C PHE A 754 8.70 -26.17 -5.34
N GLN A 755 9.81 -25.77 -4.70
CA GLN A 755 11.00 -26.59 -4.52
C GLN A 755 11.56 -27.09 -5.87
N LYS A 756 11.57 -26.19 -6.87
CA LYS A 756 11.94 -26.49 -8.27
C LYS A 756 12.60 -25.29 -8.94
N ILE A 757 13.46 -25.57 -9.91
CA ILE A 757 14.15 -24.54 -10.70
C ILE A 757 13.13 -23.83 -11.63
N PRO A 758 13.07 -22.49 -11.64
CA PRO A 758 12.17 -21.77 -12.53
C PRO A 758 12.48 -22.04 -14.01
N TYR A 759 11.45 -22.30 -14.80
CA TYR A 759 11.46 -22.55 -16.23
C TYR A 759 12.29 -23.75 -16.67
N GLU A 760 12.43 -24.77 -15.83
CA GLU A 760 13.32 -25.92 -16.08
C GLU A 760 13.13 -26.55 -17.47
N ASN A 761 11.90 -26.54 -17.99
CA ASN A 761 11.53 -27.09 -19.29
C ASN A 761 11.62 -26.10 -20.49
N LYS A 762 12.21 -24.91 -20.31
CA LYS A 762 12.38 -23.90 -21.38
C LYS A 762 13.86 -23.60 -21.61
N ASP A 763 14.22 -23.39 -22.88
CA ASP A 763 15.52 -22.83 -23.24
C ASP A 763 15.59 -21.32 -22.97
N MET A 764 16.78 -20.74 -23.14
CA MET A 764 17.06 -19.36 -22.78
C MET A 764 16.31 -18.32 -23.61
N ASN A 765 16.14 -18.57 -24.91
CA ASN A 765 15.40 -17.67 -25.79
C ASN A 765 13.91 -17.79 -25.49
N GLN A 766 13.42 -18.99 -25.23
CA GLN A 766 12.05 -19.23 -24.79
C GLN A 766 11.74 -18.55 -23.46
N ILE A 767 12.65 -18.62 -22.48
CA ILE A 767 12.52 -17.91 -21.20
C ILE A 767 12.46 -16.41 -21.46
N LYS A 768 13.39 -15.90 -22.26
CA LYS A 768 13.45 -14.46 -22.58
C LYS A 768 12.15 -13.98 -23.20
N ASP A 769 11.68 -14.65 -24.24
CA ASP A 769 10.44 -14.30 -24.91
C ASP A 769 9.22 -14.43 -24.00
N HIS A 770 9.18 -15.47 -23.16
CA HIS A 770 8.10 -15.71 -22.22
C HIS A 770 8.01 -14.58 -21.17
N VAL A 771 9.14 -14.23 -20.55
CA VAL A 771 9.20 -13.19 -19.51
C VAL A 771 8.93 -11.81 -20.09
N LEU A 772 9.49 -11.49 -21.28
CA LEU A 772 9.28 -10.19 -21.95
C LEU A 772 7.82 -10.00 -22.42
N LYS A 773 7.09 -11.08 -22.73
CA LYS A 773 5.64 -11.05 -23.02
C LYS A 773 4.77 -10.85 -21.78
N GLY A 774 5.37 -10.76 -20.59
CA GLY A 774 4.65 -10.63 -19.31
C GLY A 774 4.30 -11.96 -18.66
N CYS A 775 4.63 -13.10 -19.27
CA CYS A 775 4.32 -14.40 -18.72
C CYS A 775 5.30 -14.78 -17.59
N ARG A 776 4.84 -15.56 -16.61
CA ARG A 776 5.65 -16.06 -15.48
C ARG A 776 5.54 -17.59 -15.35
N GLU A 777 6.11 -18.14 -14.28
CA GLU A 777 5.90 -19.52 -13.90
C GLU A 777 4.47 -19.80 -13.43
N THR A 778 4.01 -21.03 -13.59
CA THR A 778 2.64 -21.41 -13.18
C THR A 778 2.58 -21.65 -11.69
N ILE A 779 1.52 -21.16 -11.03
CA ILE A 779 1.26 -21.42 -9.62
C ILE A 779 0.03 -22.31 -9.51
N ILE A 780 0.24 -23.60 -9.23
CA ILE A 780 -0.84 -24.57 -9.01
C ILE A 780 -0.88 -24.91 -7.52
N MET A 781 -1.98 -24.57 -6.86
CA MET A 781 -2.16 -24.84 -5.43
C MET A 781 -2.63 -26.29 -5.22
N ASN A 782 -1.86 -27.05 -4.45
CA ASN A 782 -2.24 -28.39 -3.99
C ASN A 782 -2.75 -28.27 -2.55
N PHE A 783 -4.02 -28.62 -2.34
CA PHE A 783 -4.70 -28.43 -1.06
C PHE A 783 -4.57 -29.69 -0.21
N SER A 784 -3.65 -29.67 0.77
CA SER A 784 -3.54 -30.73 1.78
C SER A 784 -4.30 -30.39 3.08
N SER A 785 -4.52 -29.10 3.39
CA SER A 785 -5.31 -28.63 4.54
C SER A 785 -5.82 -27.19 4.37
N GLN A 786 -6.83 -26.79 5.18
CA GLN A 786 -7.38 -25.43 5.25
C GLN A 786 -6.31 -24.36 5.59
N GLU A 787 -5.47 -24.66 6.59
CA GLU A 787 -4.37 -23.81 7.02
C GLU A 787 -3.35 -23.58 5.89
N ASN A 788 -2.91 -24.67 5.25
CA ASN A 788 -1.97 -24.61 4.14
C ASN A 788 -2.55 -23.81 2.97
N ARG A 789 -3.87 -23.89 2.72
CA ARG A 789 -4.54 -23.06 1.71
C ARG A 789 -4.45 -21.56 2.05
N LYS A 790 -4.70 -21.17 3.30
CA LYS A 790 -4.59 -19.76 3.74
C LYS A 790 -3.15 -19.25 3.62
N ILE A 791 -2.18 -20.05 4.06
CA ILE A 791 -0.75 -19.74 3.93
C ILE A 791 -0.37 -19.56 2.46
N GLN A 792 -0.70 -20.54 1.61
CA GLN A 792 -0.40 -20.54 0.18
C GLN A 792 -0.94 -19.29 -0.52
N ASN A 793 -2.18 -18.88 -0.24
CA ASN A 793 -2.78 -17.71 -0.87
C ASN A 793 -2.11 -16.40 -0.43
N LYS A 794 -1.81 -16.23 0.86
CA LYS A 794 -1.12 -15.04 1.35
C LYS A 794 0.31 -14.98 0.79
N PHE A 795 1.02 -16.11 0.76
CA PHE A 795 2.37 -16.21 0.19
C PHE A 795 2.39 -15.95 -1.33
N PHE A 796 1.39 -16.44 -2.05
CA PHE A 796 1.18 -16.18 -3.47
C PHE A 796 1.00 -14.71 -3.79
N LYS A 797 0.17 -14.00 -3.02
CA LYS A 797 -0.03 -12.54 -3.17
C LYS A 797 1.29 -11.78 -3.02
N ILE A 798 2.19 -12.25 -2.15
CA ILE A 798 3.53 -11.68 -1.98
C ILE A 798 4.37 -11.88 -3.25
N ILE A 799 4.45 -13.12 -3.76
CA ILE A 799 5.17 -13.44 -5.01
C ILE A 799 4.66 -12.57 -6.15
N ILE A 800 3.33 -12.49 -6.33
CA ILE A 800 2.70 -11.65 -7.35
C ILE A 800 3.15 -10.21 -7.22
N SER A 801 3.09 -9.63 -6.02
CA SER A 801 3.47 -8.23 -5.82
C SER A 801 4.95 -7.95 -6.12
N ALA A 802 5.82 -8.96 -6.02
CA ALA A 802 7.27 -8.85 -6.23
C ALA A 802 7.69 -9.00 -7.70
N TRP A 803 7.07 -9.91 -8.47
CA TRP A 803 7.52 -10.24 -9.83
C TRP A 803 6.76 -9.53 -10.97
N GLN A 804 6.20 -8.35 -10.68
CA GLN A 804 5.42 -7.54 -11.61
C GLN A 804 6.21 -7.13 -12.86
N GLN A 805 5.51 -7.07 -14.01
CA GLN A 805 6.10 -6.63 -15.29
C GLN A 805 6.44 -5.13 -15.26
N ASP A 806 5.52 -4.30 -14.76
CA ASP A 806 5.76 -2.86 -14.60
C ASP A 806 6.51 -2.62 -13.28
N ILE A 807 7.57 -1.81 -13.37
CA ILE A 807 8.47 -1.44 -12.27
C ILE A 807 7.71 -0.63 -11.21
N ASN A 808 6.76 0.22 -11.63
CA ASN A 808 6.06 1.17 -10.77
C ASN A 808 5.07 0.49 -9.82
N ILE A 809 4.46 -0.61 -10.26
CA ILE A 809 3.50 -1.39 -9.45
C ILE A 809 4.15 -2.49 -8.63
N ARG A 810 5.46 -2.76 -8.86
CA ARG A 810 6.22 -3.74 -8.09
C ARG A 810 6.30 -3.27 -6.64
N ALA A 811 5.93 -4.12 -5.68
CA ALA A 811 5.94 -3.79 -4.25
C ALA A 811 7.32 -3.31 -3.79
N SER A 812 7.39 -2.56 -2.70
CA SER A 812 8.67 -2.29 -2.05
C SER A 812 9.15 -3.51 -1.27
N LEU A 813 10.46 -3.60 -1.01
CA LEU A 813 11.02 -4.67 -0.17
C LEU A 813 10.43 -4.60 1.26
N PHE A 814 10.12 -3.39 1.74
CA PHE A 814 9.50 -3.18 3.04
C PHE A 814 8.06 -3.71 3.09
N ASP A 815 7.24 -3.46 2.07
CA ASP A 815 5.89 -4.01 2.00
C ASP A 815 5.90 -5.54 2.02
N ILE A 816 6.87 -6.14 1.31
CA ILE A 816 7.06 -7.59 1.29
C ILE A 816 7.48 -8.08 2.67
N PHE A 817 8.42 -7.40 3.33
CA PHE A 817 8.85 -7.70 4.69
C PHE A 817 7.68 -7.69 5.68
N LEU A 818 6.86 -6.64 5.68
CA LEU A 818 5.68 -6.55 6.56
C LEU A 818 4.66 -7.66 6.29
N LYS A 819 4.42 -7.99 5.03
CA LYS A 819 3.51 -9.10 4.66
C LYS A 819 4.06 -10.45 5.13
N LEU A 820 5.36 -10.70 4.96
CA LEU A 820 6.01 -11.93 5.43
C LEU A 820 6.03 -12.00 6.96
N GLN A 821 6.31 -10.89 7.65
CA GLN A 821 6.31 -10.82 9.10
C GLN A 821 4.92 -11.09 9.68
N LYS A 822 3.88 -10.44 9.12
CA LYS A 822 2.49 -10.70 9.48
C LYS A 822 2.11 -12.16 9.21
N LEU A 823 2.60 -12.74 8.11
CA LEU A 823 2.32 -14.13 7.79
C LEU A 823 3.01 -15.09 8.76
N ALA A 824 4.29 -14.85 9.10
CA ALA A 824 5.05 -15.65 10.06
C ALA A 824 4.45 -15.56 11.47
N ALA A 825 4.02 -14.37 11.91
CA ALA A 825 3.38 -14.18 13.21
C ALA A 825 2.04 -14.93 13.33
N ASN A 826 1.28 -15.06 12.24
CA ASN A 826 0.04 -15.82 12.23
C ASN A 826 0.25 -17.34 12.20
N TYR A 827 1.44 -17.80 11.79
CA TYR A 827 1.77 -19.22 11.63
C TYR A 827 3.17 -19.50 12.18
N PRO A 828 3.37 -19.38 13.50
CA PRO A 828 4.66 -19.58 14.13
C PRO A 828 5.14 -21.04 13.98
N ILE A 829 6.45 -21.23 14.09
CA ILE A 829 7.06 -22.56 14.08
C ILE A 829 6.85 -23.19 15.46
N ASP A 830 6.02 -24.25 15.55
CA ASP A 830 5.64 -24.89 16.82
C ASP A 830 6.76 -25.72 17.48
N THR A 831 7.74 -26.18 16.69
CA THR A 831 8.92 -26.96 17.13
C THR A 831 10.10 -26.73 16.18
N SER A 832 11.34 -26.95 16.62
CA SER A 832 12.57 -26.85 15.81
C SER A 832 12.35 -27.18 14.32
N PRO A 833 12.82 -26.34 13.39
CA PRO A 833 12.41 -26.41 11.99
C PRO A 833 12.60 -27.83 11.40
N THR A 834 11.53 -28.36 10.81
CA THR A 834 11.49 -29.76 10.34
C THR A 834 11.91 -29.84 8.87
N LEU A 835 13.02 -30.54 8.63
CA LEU A 835 13.38 -31.07 7.32
C LEU A 835 12.98 -32.53 7.27
N ASN A 836 11.95 -32.85 6.49
CA ASN A 836 11.51 -34.24 6.33
C ASN A 836 12.28 -34.87 5.18
N PRO A 837 12.91 -36.05 5.32
CA PRO A 837 13.54 -36.73 4.18
C PRO A 837 12.53 -36.94 3.05
N LEU A 838 12.95 -36.72 1.79
CA LEU A 838 12.09 -36.97 0.64
C LEU A 838 11.54 -38.41 0.67
N GLY A 839 10.22 -38.57 0.56
CA GLY A 839 9.54 -39.88 0.57
C GLY A 839 9.00 -40.36 1.92
N SER A 840 9.31 -39.70 3.04
CA SER A 840 8.79 -40.08 4.38
C SER A 840 7.27 -39.92 4.55
N LEU A 841 6.64 -39.01 3.78
CA LEU A 841 5.17 -38.87 3.75
C LEU A 841 4.45 -39.99 2.98
N TYR A 842 5.12 -40.67 2.04
CA TYR A 842 4.50 -41.74 1.26
C TYR A 842 4.46 -43.08 2.01
N LEU A 843 5.36 -43.30 2.96
CA LEU A 843 5.46 -44.56 3.72
C LEU A 843 4.59 -44.62 4.98
N SER A 844 4.11 -43.49 5.51
CA SER A 844 3.24 -43.47 6.69
C SER A 844 1.74 -43.58 6.36
N GLN A 845 1.36 -43.58 5.07
CA GLN A 845 -0.02 -43.73 4.61
C GLN A 845 -0.36 -45.10 4.02
N MET A 846 0.55 -46.08 4.04
CA MET A 846 0.24 -47.45 3.65
C MET A 846 0.16 -48.36 4.86
N LYS A 847 -1.07 -48.63 5.33
CA LYS A 847 -1.40 -49.88 6.01
C LYS A 847 -2.24 -50.75 5.08
N GLU A 848 -1.55 -51.78 4.59
CA GLU A 848 -1.93 -53.06 3.97
C GLU A 848 -2.93 -53.13 2.80
N PRO A 849 -2.56 -53.83 1.70
CA PRO A 849 -3.47 -54.15 0.60
C PRO A 849 -4.31 -55.40 0.93
N ILE A 850 -5.63 -55.32 0.71
CA ILE A 850 -6.52 -56.48 0.67
C ILE A 850 -6.67 -56.94 -0.80
N PRO A 851 -6.73 -58.25 -1.10
CA PRO A 851 -6.38 -58.81 -2.40
C PRO A 851 -7.43 -58.61 -3.49
N ILE A 852 -6.93 -58.64 -4.73
CA ILE A 852 -7.68 -58.60 -5.99
C ILE A 852 -8.51 -59.87 -6.16
N GLU A 853 -9.83 -59.73 -6.30
CA GLU A 853 -10.66 -60.67 -7.07
C GLU A 853 -11.57 -59.94 -8.06
N LYS A 854 -11.95 -60.70 -9.10
CA LYS A 854 -12.30 -60.30 -10.47
C LYS A 854 -13.76 -59.90 -10.69
N SER A 855 -13.97 -59.37 -11.91
CA SER A 855 -15.14 -59.45 -12.83
C SER A 855 -16.27 -58.42 -12.76
N VAL A 856 -16.27 -57.51 -13.76
CA VAL A 856 -17.23 -57.35 -14.87
C VAL A 856 -18.75 -57.58 -14.62
N ASP A 857 -19.51 -56.54 -15.01
CA ASP A 857 -20.90 -56.45 -15.52
C ASP A 857 -22.14 -56.26 -14.58
N GLU A 858 -23.00 -55.36 -15.09
CA GLU A 858 -24.46 -55.14 -14.89
C GLU A 858 -25.04 -54.21 -13.78
N LEU A 859 -25.88 -53.28 -14.26
CA LEU A 859 -26.88 -52.41 -13.59
C LEU A 859 -28.18 -53.21 -13.29
N PRO A 860 -29.24 -52.71 -12.59
CA PRO A 860 -29.34 -51.72 -11.49
C PRO A 860 -30.37 -52.10 -10.36
N ASP A 861 -30.44 -51.22 -9.34
CA ASP A 861 -31.63 -50.81 -8.55
C ASP A 861 -32.16 -51.72 -7.38
N PRO A 862 -33.10 -51.25 -6.53
CA PRO A 862 -32.88 -50.55 -5.27
C PRO A 862 -33.49 -51.30 -4.06
N ASN A 863 -33.04 -51.01 -2.83
CA ASN A 863 -33.91 -50.73 -1.67
C ASN A 863 -33.15 -50.71 -0.33
N GLN A 864 -33.72 -49.88 0.56
CA GLN A 864 -33.66 -49.95 2.03
C GLN A 864 -32.45 -49.30 2.76
N ARG A 865 -32.70 -48.07 3.24
CA ARG A 865 -32.90 -47.71 4.67
C ARG A 865 -32.32 -48.75 5.66
N GLN A 866 -31.52 -48.42 6.68
CA GLN A 866 -31.75 -47.39 7.70
C GLN A 866 -30.58 -47.41 8.71
N ASN A 867 -30.35 -46.24 9.33
CA ASN A 867 -30.00 -46.00 10.75
C ASN A 867 -28.61 -46.32 11.36
N ILE A 868 -27.87 -45.22 11.64
CA ILE A 868 -27.67 -44.57 12.97
C ILE A 868 -27.03 -45.40 14.11
N ASP A 869 -25.82 -45.01 14.54
CA ASP A 869 -25.45 -44.44 15.87
C ASP A 869 -23.90 -44.31 15.95
N ARG A 870 -23.27 -43.12 16.04
CA ARG A 870 -23.00 -42.22 17.19
C ARG A 870 -22.29 -42.86 18.39
N VAL A 871 -21.02 -42.45 18.62
CA VAL A 871 -20.39 -42.05 19.91
C VAL A 871 -19.14 -41.23 19.55
N GLU A 872 -19.10 -39.90 19.67
CA GLU A 872 -18.79 -39.05 20.84
C GLU A 872 -17.30 -38.94 21.26
N LEU A 873 -16.74 -37.80 20.84
CA LEU A 873 -15.72 -36.87 21.38
C LEU A 873 -15.20 -37.06 22.82
N THR A 874 -13.92 -36.71 23.00
CA THR A 874 -13.50 -35.70 24.01
C THR A 874 -12.21 -34.97 23.57
N GLU A 875 -12.23 -33.64 23.66
CA GLU A 875 -11.08 -32.71 23.63
C GLU A 875 -11.14 -31.85 24.89
N SER A 876 -9.98 -31.35 25.35
CA SER A 876 -9.91 -30.29 26.37
C SER A 876 -8.74 -29.32 26.14
N ASN A 877 -9.11 -28.08 25.72
CA ASN A 877 -8.78 -26.74 26.25
C ASN A 877 -7.39 -26.37 26.81
N THR A 878 -6.81 -25.25 26.35
CA THR A 878 -6.84 -23.87 26.98
C THR A 878 -5.78 -22.94 26.34
N LYS A 879 -6.16 -21.80 25.74
CA LYS A 879 -6.20 -20.37 26.20
C LYS A 879 -4.90 -19.56 26.05
N GLU A 880 -5.04 -18.41 25.38
CA GLU A 880 -4.04 -17.33 25.23
C GLU A 880 -4.73 -15.95 25.36
N SER A 881 -3.98 -14.92 25.78
CA SER A 881 -4.47 -13.58 26.16
C SER A 881 -3.84 -12.42 25.36
N ALA A 882 -4.70 -11.55 24.82
CA ALA A 882 -4.68 -10.08 24.68
C ALA A 882 -3.40 -9.28 24.33
N ILE A 883 -3.42 -8.49 23.22
CA ILE A 883 -2.62 -7.24 23.01
C ILE A 883 -3.29 -6.20 22.04
N ASN A 884 -3.35 -4.95 22.54
CA ASN A 884 -3.28 -3.56 22.00
C ASN A 884 -4.23 -2.90 20.97
N HIS A 885 -4.48 -1.61 21.27
CA HIS A 885 -5.61 -0.76 20.91
C HIS A 885 -5.27 0.47 20.03
N ASP A 886 -4.05 0.63 19.51
CA ASP A 886 -3.61 1.90 18.89
C ASP A 886 -3.73 1.99 17.36
N THR A 887 -3.84 0.88 16.63
CA THR A 887 -3.85 0.87 15.16
C THR A 887 -5.18 1.30 14.54
N THR A 888 -6.30 1.18 15.26
CA THR A 888 -7.65 1.50 14.75
C THR A 888 -7.92 2.99 14.60
N LYS A 889 -7.20 3.85 15.33
CA LYS A 889 -7.42 5.30 15.32
C LYS A 889 -6.83 5.99 14.09
N PHE A 890 -5.77 5.42 13.51
CA PHE A 890 -5.07 5.96 12.35
C PHE A 890 -5.78 5.64 11.02
N GLU A 891 -6.30 4.41 10.87
CA GLU A 891 -7.04 3.97 9.67
C GLU A 891 -8.40 4.68 9.51
N LEU A 892 -9.08 4.98 10.62
CA LEU A 892 -10.35 5.74 10.60
C LEU A 892 -10.16 7.19 10.15
N ASN A 893 -9.05 7.84 10.50
CA ASN A 893 -8.79 9.23 10.08
C ASN A 893 -8.53 9.33 8.57
N ILE A 894 -7.81 8.39 7.97
CA ILE A 894 -7.48 8.39 6.53
C ILE A 894 -8.74 8.22 5.65
N VAL A 895 -9.68 7.35 6.04
CA VAL A 895 -10.91 7.09 5.26
C VAL A 895 -11.88 8.29 5.25
N VAL A 896 -11.98 9.02 6.37
CA VAL A 896 -12.88 10.18 6.49
C VAL A 896 -12.31 11.41 5.76
N VAL A 897 -10.98 11.49 5.66
CA VAL A 897 -10.24 12.49 4.90
C VAL A 897 -10.57 12.37 3.40
N GLU A 898 -10.42 11.19 2.79
CA GLU A 898 -10.61 11.00 1.35
C GLU A 898 -12.07 11.21 0.88
N ALA A 899 -13.06 10.88 1.70
CA ALA A 899 -14.48 11.03 1.35
C ALA A 899 -14.93 12.50 1.21
N SER A 900 -14.30 13.42 1.95
CA SER A 900 -14.67 14.85 1.96
C SER A 900 -14.17 15.60 0.72
N ILE A 901 -13.12 15.10 0.08
CA ILE A 901 -12.37 15.77 -0.99
C ILE A 901 -12.93 15.48 -2.39
N ILE A 902 -13.52 14.29 -2.59
CA ILE A 902 -14.00 13.78 -3.89
C ILE A 902 -14.87 14.78 -4.69
N PRO A 903 -15.82 15.53 -4.07
CA PRO A 903 -16.66 16.49 -4.81
C PRO A 903 -15.88 17.66 -5.43
N PHE A 904 -14.70 18.00 -4.90
CA PHE A 904 -13.91 19.15 -5.36
C PHE A 904 -12.96 18.80 -6.52
N VAL A 905 -12.71 17.50 -6.79
CA VAL A 905 -11.80 17.04 -7.86
C VAL A 905 -12.21 17.55 -9.26
N PRO A 906 -13.50 17.51 -9.67
CA PRO A 906 -13.93 18.12 -10.93
C PRO A 906 -13.79 19.65 -10.95
N LEU A 907 -14.00 20.31 -9.80
CA LEU A 907 -13.87 21.77 -9.66
C LEU A 907 -12.42 22.20 -9.82
N PHE A 908 -11.46 21.48 -9.22
CA PHE A 908 -10.03 21.72 -9.42
C PHE A 908 -9.58 21.56 -10.88
N ARG A 909 -10.16 20.59 -11.60
CA ARG A 909 -9.92 20.44 -13.05
C ARG A 909 -10.51 21.60 -13.85
N ALA A 910 -11.73 22.02 -13.52
CA ALA A 910 -12.39 23.15 -14.17
C ALA A 910 -11.63 24.47 -13.95
N ILE A 911 -11.18 24.73 -12.72
CA ILE A 911 -10.37 25.92 -12.40
C ILE A 911 -9.07 25.90 -13.20
N ASN A 912 -8.31 24.80 -13.17
CA ASN A 912 -7.06 24.72 -13.92
C ASN A 912 -7.24 24.91 -15.43
N LEU A 913 -8.33 24.37 -16.01
CA LEU A 913 -8.66 24.54 -17.42
C LEU A 913 -8.97 26.01 -17.75
N VAL A 914 -9.86 26.65 -16.98
CA VAL A 914 -10.25 28.05 -17.19
C VAL A 914 -9.05 28.99 -17.00
N ILE A 915 -8.19 28.72 -16.01
CA ILE A 915 -6.95 29.49 -15.79
C ILE A 915 -5.96 29.30 -16.95
N SER A 916 -5.83 28.09 -17.49
CA SER A 916 -4.97 27.83 -18.65
C SER A 916 -5.45 28.58 -19.90
N GLU A 917 -6.76 28.57 -20.14
CA GLU A 917 -7.39 29.32 -21.24
C GLU A 917 -7.25 30.84 -21.03
N PHE A 918 -7.41 31.32 -19.81
CA PHE A 918 -7.20 32.73 -19.47
C PHE A 918 -5.75 33.18 -19.68
N THR A 919 -4.77 32.34 -19.29
CA THR A 919 -3.34 32.60 -19.50
C THR A 919 -3.03 32.75 -20.99
N ALA A 920 -3.58 31.87 -21.82
CA ALA A 920 -3.41 31.93 -23.27
C ALA A 920 -4.05 33.19 -23.90
N VAL A 921 -5.20 33.65 -23.39
CA VAL A 921 -5.80 34.92 -23.82
C VAL A 921 -4.92 36.10 -23.41
N TYR A 922 -4.43 36.12 -22.17
CA TYR A 922 -3.58 37.18 -21.63
C TYR A 922 -2.26 37.38 -22.41
N GLU A 923 -1.61 36.28 -22.80
CA GLU A 923 -0.36 36.32 -23.56
C GLU A 923 -0.50 37.02 -24.93
N ASN A 924 -1.71 37.05 -25.49
CA ASN A 924 -2.02 37.64 -26.78
C ASN A 924 -2.48 39.12 -26.72
N ILE A 925 -2.55 39.73 -25.53
CA ILE A 925 -3.04 41.12 -25.36
C ILE A 925 -1.95 42.15 -25.71
N GLN A 926 -2.28 43.10 -26.60
CA GLN A 926 -1.38 44.16 -27.05
C GLN A 926 -1.56 45.52 -26.33
N TYR A 927 -2.77 45.88 -25.89
CA TYR A 927 -3.09 47.20 -25.27
C TYR A 927 -3.63 47.06 -23.83
N ASN A 928 -3.64 48.15 -23.03
CA ASN A 928 -4.14 48.18 -21.64
C ASN A 928 -3.55 47.14 -20.65
N LYS A 929 -2.35 46.62 -20.95
CA LYS A 929 -1.67 45.50 -20.26
C LYS A 929 -1.54 45.65 -18.73
N LYS A 930 -1.51 46.87 -18.19
CA LYS A 930 -1.46 47.16 -16.74
C LYS A 930 -2.74 46.71 -16.00
N ILE A 931 -3.92 46.95 -16.58
CA ILE A 931 -5.23 46.58 -16.00
C ILE A 931 -5.39 45.07 -15.99
N TYR A 932 -5.02 44.43 -17.11
CA TYR A 932 -5.00 42.97 -17.23
C TYR A 932 -3.96 42.31 -16.31
N LYS A 933 -2.83 42.97 -16.01
CA LYS A 933 -1.81 42.46 -15.08
C LYS A 933 -2.39 42.27 -13.69
N SER A 934 -3.18 43.21 -13.18
CA SER A 934 -3.86 43.09 -11.87
C SER A 934 -4.80 41.88 -11.79
N LEU A 935 -5.60 41.63 -12.85
CA LEU A 935 -6.49 40.47 -12.94
C LEU A 935 -5.70 39.16 -13.12
N MET A 936 -4.63 39.17 -13.89
CA MET A 936 -3.77 38.00 -14.09
C MET A 936 -3.03 37.62 -12.80
N ASP A 937 -2.61 38.59 -12.01
CA ASP A 937 -1.98 38.36 -10.71
C ASP A 937 -2.93 37.63 -9.75
N ARG A 938 -4.19 38.06 -9.72
CA ARG A 938 -5.29 37.42 -8.99
C ARG A 938 -5.57 35.99 -9.47
N VAL A 939 -5.63 35.79 -10.78
CA VAL A 939 -5.87 34.48 -11.39
C VAL A 939 -4.70 33.51 -11.15
N LEU A 940 -3.44 33.97 -11.21
CA LEU A 940 -2.27 33.15 -10.89
C LEU A 940 -2.12 32.87 -9.39
N PHE A 941 -2.46 33.84 -8.53
CA PHE A 941 -2.56 33.63 -7.08
C PHE A 941 -3.55 32.51 -6.77
N ALA A 942 -4.75 32.59 -7.34
CA ALA A 942 -5.73 31.51 -7.21
C ALA A 942 -5.23 30.16 -7.75
N LYS A 943 -4.47 30.15 -8.85
CA LYS A 943 -3.85 28.92 -9.38
C LYS A 943 -2.90 28.28 -8.36
N ALA A 944 -2.07 29.09 -7.71
CA ALA A 944 -1.14 28.62 -6.70
C ALA A 944 -1.86 28.10 -5.46
N VAL A 945 -2.86 28.82 -4.96
CA VAL A 945 -3.69 28.41 -3.82
C VAL A 945 -4.46 27.13 -4.12
N VAL A 946 -5.09 27.03 -5.29
CA VAL A 946 -5.83 25.83 -5.72
C VAL A 946 -4.92 24.62 -5.91
N ASN A 947 -3.69 24.80 -6.42
CA ASN A 947 -2.73 23.71 -6.50
C ASN A 947 -2.22 23.27 -5.13
N THR A 948 -2.09 24.21 -4.19
CA THR A 948 -1.70 23.93 -2.79
C THR A 948 -2.83 23.18 -2.06
N LEU A 949 -4.07 23.66 -2.15
CA LEU A 949 -5.27 22.98 -1.64
C LEU A 949 -5.47 21.59 -2.24
N LYS A 950 -5.16 21.41 -3.53
CA LYS A 950 -5.21 20.09 -4.18
C LYS A 950 -4.12 19.14 -3.66
N LYS A 951 -2.94 19.66 -3.29
CA LYS A 951 -1.85 18.86 -2.69
C LYS A 951 -2.15 18.52 -1.23
N ARG A 952 -2.72 19.46 -0.46
CA ARG A 952 -3.03 19.38 0.98
C ARG A 952 -4.49 19.09 1.32
N GLN A 953 -5.21 18.55 0.34
CA GLN A 953 -6.62 18.21 0.46
C GLN A 953 -6.91 17.33 1.69
N THR A 954 -5.92 16.55 2.13
CA THR A 954 -5.97 15.66 3.29
C THR A 954 -5.82 16.34 4.65
N GLU A 955 -5.23 17.52 4.71
CA GLU A 955 -4.94 18.28 5.94
C GLU A 955 -6.06 19.30 6.24
N HIS A 956 -6.66 19.87 5.19
CA HIS A 956 -7.70 20.91 5.27
C HIS A 956 -9.13 20.35 5.18
N VAL A 957 -9.32 19.10 5.59
CA VAL A 957 -10.58 18.33 5.45
C VAL A 957 -11.79 19.02 6.10
N LYS A 958 -11.56 19.83 7.14
CA LYS A 958 -12.62 20.62 7.81
C LYS A 958 -13.34 21.56 6.84
N TYR A 959 -12.62 22.17 5.89
CA TYR A 959 -13.19 23.06 4.89
C TYR A 959 -13.92 22.28 3.78
N PHE A 960 -13.36 21.14 3.36
CA PHE A 960 -13.99 20.27 2.35
C PHE A 960 -15.27 19.55 2.85
N ARG A 961 -15.55 19.59 4.15
CA ARG A 961 -16.83 19.15 4.74
C ARG A 961 -17.90 20.25 4.77
N ASN A 962 -17.52 21.51 4.56
CA ASN A 962 -18.42 22.66 4.64
C ASN A 962 -19.13 22.89 3.28
N GLN A 963 -20.45 22.82 3.28
CA GLN A 963 -21.25 23.03 2.06
C GLN A 963 -21.18 24.48 1.54
N GLU A 964 -21.02 25.47 2.41
CA GLU A 964 -20.85 26.86 1.99
C GLU A 964 -19.49 27.04 1.30
N TYR A 965 -18.44 26.36 1.77
CA TYR A 965 -17.13 26.36 1.13
C TYR A 965 -17.16 25.77 -0.31
N TYR A 966 -17.95 24.71 -0.51
CA TYR A 966 -18.19 24.13 -1.84
C TYR A 966 -18.94 25.11 -2.77
N LYS A 967 -19.92 25.85 -2.25
CA LYS A 967 -20.64 26.88 -3.02
C LYS A 967 -19.72 28.05 -3.37
N SER A 968 -18.89 28.51 -2.45
CA SER A 968 -17.88 29.55 -2.72
C SER A 968 -16.89 29.11 -3.80
N PHE A 969 -16.54 27.81 -3.86
CA PHE A 969 -15.70 27.26 -4.94
C PHE A 969 -16.38 27.27 -6.32
N ILE A 970 -17.68 27.04 -6.38
CA ILE A 970 -18.47 27.16 -7.62
C ILE A 970 -18.57 28.64 -8.02
N HIS A 971 -18.89 29.51 -7.06
CA HIS A 971 -18.96 30.95 -7.27
C HIS A 971 -17.64 31.52 -7.78
N PHE A 972 -16.52 31.02 -7.25
CA PHE A 972 -15.17 31.35 -7.69
C PHE A 972 -14.92 30.99 -9.16
N ILE A 973 -15.36 29.81 -9.60
CA ILE A 973 -15.27 29.40 -11.02
C ILE A 973 -16.09 30.35 -11.92
N GLU A 974 -17.28 30.76 -11.48
CA GLU A 974 -18.13 31.69 -12.20
C GLU A 974 -17.48 33.07 -12.32
N ILE A 975 -16.84 33.56 -11.26
CA ILE A 975 -16.10 34.83 -11.26
C ILE A 975 -14.90 34.75 -12.22
N ILE A 976 -14.08 33.68 -12.19
CA ILE A 976 -12.98 33.53 -13.17
C ILE A 976 -13.53 33.49 -14.60
N LYS A 977 -14.66 32.83 -14.86
CA LYS A 977 -15.29 32.82 -16.19
C LYS A 977 -15.77 34.22 -16.61
N ARG A 978 -16.32 35.01 -15.69
CA ARG A 978 -16.71 36.42 -15.93
C ARG A 978 -15.49 37.29 -16.21
N ILE A 979 -14.39 37.11 -15.45
CA ILE A 979 -13.11 37.79 -15.71
C ILE A 979 -12.58 37.44 -17.10
N LYS A 980 -12.57 36.14 -17.46
CA LYS A 980 -12.18 35.70 -18.81
C LYS A 980 -13.03 36.36 -19.89
N LYS A 981 -14.35 36.37 -19.72
CA LYS A 981 -15.27 37.01 -20.69
C LYS A 981 -15.00 38.51 -20.82
N PHE A 982 -14.88 39.22 -19.70
CA PHE A 982 -14.53 40.65 -19.69
C PHE A 982 -13.21 40.91 -20.40
N VAL A 983 -12.17 40.09 -20.16
CA VAL A 983 -10.89 40.24 -20.84
C VAL A 983 -11.00 40.01 -22.33
N VAL A 984 -11.74 38.99 -22.78
CA VAL A 984 -12.01 38.74 -24.20
C VAL A 984 -12.76 39.91 -24.84
N ASP A 985 -13.86 40.36 -24.22
CA ASP A 985 -14.73 41.41 -24.74
C ASP A 985 -13.97 42.74 -24.89
N VAL A 986 -13.15 43.12 -23.90
CA VAL A 986 -12.33 44.34 -23.94
C VAL A 986 -11.11 44.18 -24.87
N SER A 987 -10.56 42.96 -25.02
CA SER A 987 -9.44 42.70 -25.95
C SER A 987 -9.84 42.73 -27.42
N SER A 988 -11.14 42.58 -27.72
CA SER A 988 -11.71 42.62 -29.08
C SER A 988 -12.14 44.01 -29.58
N LEU A 989 -11.94 45.06 -28.77
CA LEU A 989 -12.22 46.44 -29.17
C LEU A 989 -11.09 46.95 -30.07
N ASP A 990 -11.32 46.93 -31.39
CA ASP A 990 -10.38 47.46 -32.38
C ASP A 990 -10.22 48.99 -32.24
N GLY A 991 -8.97 49.43 -32.02
CA GLY A 991 -8.48 50.77 -32.34
C GLY A 991 -9.09 51.94 -31.56
N TYR A 992 -8.33 52.47 -30.59
CA TYR A 992 -8.43 53.85 -30.08
C TYR A 992 -9.84 54.39 -29.82
N GLN A 993 -10.37 54.27 -28.60
CA GLN A 993 -11.03 55.40 -27.90
C GLN A 993 -10.93 55.21 -26.37
N GLU A 994 -10.19 56.13 -25.74
CA GLU A 994 -10.09 56.47 -24.31
C GLU A 994 -9.59 55.42 -23.28
N PRO A 995 -8.78 55.84 -22.27
CA PRO A 995 -8.56 55.02 -21.07
C PRO A 995 -9.92 54.66 -20.46
N ILE A 996 -10.04 53.51 -19.81
CA ILE A 996 -11.27 53.05 -19.14
C ILE A 996 -11.78 54.11 -18.14
N HIS A 997 -12.51 55.10 -18.65
CA HIS A 997 -13.08 56.25 -17.95
C HIS A 997 -14.53 56.51 -18.39
N SER A 998 -15.11 55.66 -19.24
CA SER A 998 -16.55 55.55 -19.39
C SER A 998 -17.10 54.63 -18.29
N GLY A 999 -18.13 55.10 -17.57
CA GLY A 999 -18.60 54.48 -16.32
C GLY A 999 -18.89 52.98 -16.43
N SER A 1000 -19.43 52.50 -17.55
CA SER A 1000 -19.81 51.10 -17.79
C SER A 1000 -18.68 50.08 -17.55
N ASP A 1001 -17.52 50.28 -18.19
CA ASP A 1001 -16.46 49.27 -18.22
C ASP A 1001 -15.57 49.34 -16.98
N LYS A 1002 -15.42 50.55 -16.41
CA LYS A 1002 -14.77 50.76 -15.12
C LYS A 1002 -15.59 50.18 -13.98
N ASP A 1003 -16.89 50.44 -13.95
CA ASP A 1003 -17.80 49.88 -12.94
C ASP A 1003 -17.86 48.35 -13.06
N SER A 1004 -17.78 47.81 -14.27
CA SER A 1004 -17.68 46.36 -14.52
C SER A 1004 -16.35 45.78 -14.04
N PHE A 1005 -15.22 46.46 -14.25
CA PHE A 1005 -13.91 46.06 -13.73
C PHE A 1005 -13.85 46.12 -12.20
N ASP A 1006 -14.28 47.23 -11.60
CA ASP A 1006 -14.29 47.44 -10.15
C ASP A 1006 -15.25 46.44 -9.47
N SER A 1007 -16.39 46.13 -10.11
CA SER A 1007 -17.31 45.07 -9.69
C SER A 1007 -16.65 43.69 -9.74
N LEU A 1008 -15.93 43.35 -10.82
CA LEU A 1008 -15.23 42.07 -10.93
C LEU A 1008 -14.08 41.92 -9.93
N VAL A 1009 -13.33 42.99 -9.67
CA VAL A 1009 -12.27 42.99 -8.64
C VAL A 1009 -12.88 42.82 -7.26
N LYS A 1010 -13.98 43.51 -6.97
CA LYS A 1010 -14.69 43.40 -5.68
C LYS A 1010 -15.30 42.01 -5.48
N ASP A 1011 -15.95 41.44 -6.50
CA ASP A 1011 -16.50 40.09 -6.48
C ASP A 1011 -15.37 39.06 -6.28
N PHE A 1012 -14.23 39.24 -6.96
CA PHE A 1012 -13.06 38.37 -6.82
C PHE A 1012 -12.46 38.43 -5.41
N ASP A 1013 -12.21 39.64 -4.89
CA ASP A 1013 -11.60 39.80 -3.57
C ASP A 1013 -12.56 39.33 -2.45
N ALA A 1014 -13.87 39.47 -2.63
CA ALA A 1014 -14.89 38.92 -1.74
C ALA A 1014 -14.88 37.38 -1.71
N VAL A 1015 -14.90 36.72 -2.88
CA VAL A 1015 -14.90 35.25 -2.93
C VAL A 1015 -13.59 34.63 -2.46
N ILE A 1016 -12.45 35.31 -2.66
CA ILE A 1016 -11.14 34.89 -2.10
C ILE A 1016 -11.17 34.93 -0.57
N THR A 1017 -11.86 35.91 0.01
CA THR A 1017 -12.05 36.04 1.45
C THR A 1017 -13.01 34.96 1.99
N GLU A 1018 -14.12 34.70 1.29
CA GLU A 1018 -15.06 33.61 1.64
C GLU A 1018 -14.42 32.23 1.56
N LEU A 1019 -13.45 32.06 0.65
CA LEU A 1019 -12.67 30.84 0.50
C LEU A 1019 -11.50 30.75 1.47
N HIS A 1020 -11.31 31.71 2.38
CA HIS A 1020 -10.19 31.74 3.31
C HIS A 1020 -8.81 31.61 2.65
N PHE A 1021 -8.67 31.95 1.36
CA PHE A 1021 -7.43 31.82 0.61
C PHE A 1021 -6.32 32.80 1.07
N ASN A 1022 -6.67 33.74 1.96
CA ASN A 1022 -5.74 34.66 2.62
C ASN A 1022 -5.35 34.19 4.05
N ASP A 1023 -6.04 33.18 4.61
CA ASP A 1023 -5.78 32.61 5.95
C ASP A 1023 -5.01 31.27 5.89
N GLU A 1024 -4.84 30.70 4.68
CA GLU A 1024 -4.06 29.49 4.34
C GLU A 1024 -2.86 29.81 3.45
#